data_AF-A0A964BUW5-F1
#
_entry.id   AF-A0A964BUW5-F1
#
_cell.length_a   1.000
_cell.length_b   1.000
_cell.length_c   1.000
_cell.angle_alpha   90.00
_cell.angle_beta   90.00
_cell.angle_gamma   90.00
#
_symmetry.space_group_name_H-M   'P 1'
#
loop_
_entity.id
_entity.type
_entity.pdbx_description
1 polymer ?
#
loop_
_entity_poly.entity_id
_entity_poly.type
_entity_poly.pdbx_seq_one_letter_code
_entity_poly.pdbx_strand_id
1 'polypeptide(L)'
;MRNSILAICLGLGIVIAPVKIALSVSVTVQKEIDRGREAMIQGDYATAIASWEQAKQGLTSRRNTETVDLETAILIDNFLSLGYQEIGDLEKAETAIASATKLLEKQELNRDLVAKVHNTQANLNLKQDNPQAAALNFRAAKELYIKNKDPEGEVGAAINEAIAFQQLGQYRTAQKILEKAELKLTSLPKNLQAAGYKALGTTYATIGDFKAAKEKLEASIALTQDKDLEATAKTKIDLAAAIGFSEPETAIKLLQKVGSSSQNGETKAIALLNSIKIYIEAEDWTKAKEIALNSQDLILNLPHHDFAKIDLIEKMALIESHLVSVSSVPPHQSWLSSLKLLASKPDTLINQSHKQLLEQIAQSAQSKGIVRTESYAMGTLAYLEEQQGNLTKAIALNQYALDLAEKIVAEDIAYQWQWQLGRIFKTQGETTRAIASYEQAVNNLGQIREDLVAFNPESQYSFRESVEPVYRQLVELLISQPTQDNLIQARDTIESLQMAELENYFRQACLQATPEKIDNIDPAAATIYPIVTPEKLAVLTSIPGQSIKLHTQDINSDEIESQIKELVGQFNPAASNKRRKANSQKFYSWLVEPSLKDFQTAKIETLVFVLDSSLRNLPVSALYDGEQYLIENYAIALTPGLQLLPSSTLENKKLEAVVAGLSEANQGFVALPGVKTEVQEIAANIDSKLLLDQEFTNDRLRQTLKATTEAPILHLATHGQFSSKAEETFILTWDDRIDINELEQLLKVREETPKLIPIELLVLSACQTAQGDDKAALGIAGIALKSGARSTIGTLWSVADESTALLIDRVYKQIALAKPNEVIAPQNKAQILRQAQLELIQSEQFNHPYYWAPFVLVGNWI
;
A
#
# COMPACT_ATOMS: atom_id res chain seq x y z
N MET A 1 -9.82 -9.60 -9.16
CA MET A 1 -9.91 -10.66 -8.15
C MET A 1 -9.58 -10.07 -6.79
N ARG A 2 -10.10 -10.68 -5.72
CA ARG A 2 -10.22 -10.08 -4.38
C ARG A 2 -9.15 -10.64 -3.44
N ASN A 3 -8.21 -9.82 -3.03
CA ASN A 3 -7.28 -10.20 -1.98
C ASN A 3 -7.91 -9.81 -0.64
N SER A 4 -8.54 -10.80 -0.02
CA SER A 4 -9.23 -10.65 1.25
C SER A 4 -8.26 -10.20 2.35
N ILE A 5 -8.40 -8.92 2.70
CA ILE A 5 -7.97 -8.17 3.90
C ILE A 5 -8.09 -8.99 5.21
N LEU A 6 -8.88 -10.07 5.21
CA LEU A 6 -9.25 -10.86 6.39
C LEU A 6 -8.26 -11.92 6.86
N ALA A 7 -7.27 -12.34 6.06
CA ALA A 7 -6.33 -13.40 6.50
C ALA A 7 -5.54 -12.99 7.77
N ILE A 8 -5.34 -11.68 7.99
CA ILE A 8 -4.65 -11.13 9.16
C ILE A 8 -5.60 -11.04 10.38
N CYS A 9 -6.91 -10.84 10.16
CA CYS A 9 -7.87 -10.63 11.25
C CYS A 9 -8.23 -11.91 12.03
N LEU A 10 -8.10 -13.09 11.41
CA LEU A 10 -8.50 -14.37 12.03
C LEU A 10 -7.50 -14.89 13.09
N GLY A 11 -6.31 -14.28 13.22
CA GLY A 11 -5.26 -14.72 14.14
C GLY A 11 -5.26 -14.06 15.52
N LEU A 12 -6.02 -12.98 15.73
CA LEU A 12 -5.88 -12.12 16.91
C LEU A 12 -6.62 -12.72 18.12
N GLY A 13 -5.91 -13.52 18.90
CA GLY A 13 -6.38 -13.98 20.20
C GLY A 13 -6.60 -12.78 21.12
N ILE A 14 -7.84 -12.61 21.56
CA ILE A 14 -8.22 -11.57 22.52
C ILE A 14 -7.46 -11.79 23.83
N VAL A 15 -6.89 -10.73 24.38
CA VAL A 15 -6.24 -10.80 25.69
C VAL A 15 -7.32 -10.84 26.77
N ILE A 16 -7.40 -11.95 27.50
CA ILE A 16 -8.22 -12.09 28.71
C ILE A 16 -7.35 -11.73 29.92
N ALA A 17 -7.63 -10.60 30.58
CA ALA A 17 -6.92 -10.19 31.80
C ALA A 17 -7.22 -11.17 32.96
N PRO A 18 -6.23 -11.50 33.81
CA PRO A 18 -6.45 -12.40 34.94
C PRO A 18 -7.34 -11.74 36.01
N VAL A 19 -8.25 -12.55 36.59
CA VAL A 19 -9.23 -12.09 37.58
C VAL A 19 -8.75 -12.36 39.00
N LYS A 20 -8.48 -11.31 39.79
CA LYS A 20 -8.43 -11.40 41.26
C LYS A 20 -9.54 -10.56 41.87
N ILE A 21 -10.64 -11.21 42.27
CA ILE A 21 -11.65 -10.61 43.14
C ILE A 21 -11.78 -11.54 44.35
N ALA A 22 -11.64 -10.99 45.55
CA ALA A 22 -11.97 -11.71 46.78
C ALA A 22 -13.49 -11.62 46.98
N LEU A 23 -14.21 -12.69 46.66
CA LEU A 23 -15.67 -12.75 46.78
C LEU A 23 -16.07 -13.39 48.11
N SER A 24 -17.06 -12.82 48.79
CA SER A 24 -17.65 -13.38 50.01
C SER A 24 -18.82 -14.31 49.67
N VAL A 25 -18.53 -15.46 49.05
CA VAL A 25 -19.53 -16.44 48.63
C VAL A 25 -19.34 -17.79 49.33
N SER A 26 -20.38 -18.62 49.28
CA SER A 26 -20.27 -19.99 49.80
C SER A 26 -19.17 -20.77 49.08
N VAL A 27 -18.47 -21.64 49.81
CA VAL A 27 -17.40 -22.50 49.29
C VAL A 27 -17.83 -23.28 48.05
N THR A 28 -19.10 -23.70 47.98
CA THR A 28 -19.65 -24.44 46.84
C THR A 28 -19.75 -23.58 45.57
N VAL A 29 -20.26 -22.35 45.67
CA VAL A 29 -20.34 -21.43 44.51
C VAL A 29 -18.94 -21.02 44.06
N GLN A 30 -18.05 -20.70 45.00
CA GLN A 30 -16.66 -20.35 44.66
C GLN A 30 -15.94 -21.50 43.94
N LYS A 31 -16.15 -22.74 44.39
CA LYS A 31 -15.55 -23.93 43.77
C LYS A 31 -15.98 -24.10 42.32
N GLU A 32 -17.26 -23.89 42.00
CA GLU A 32 -17.73 -23.99 40.62
C GLU A 32 -17.24 -22.82 39.74
N ILE A 33 -17.10 -21.61 40.30
CA ILE A 33 -16.44 -20.49 39.59
C ILE A 33 -14.98 -20.84 39.27
N ASP A 34 -14.24 -21.36 40.26
CA ASP A 34 -12.82 -21.73 40.12
C ASP A 34 -12.63 -22.85 39.10
N ARG A 35 -13.45 -23.91 39.21
CA ARG A 35 -13.48 -25.01 38.26
C ARG A 35 -13.75 -24.52 36.84
N GLY A 36 -14.71 -23.61 36.67
CA GLY A 36 -15.00 -23.05 35.36
C GLY A 36 -13.83 -22.23 34.80
N ARG A 37 -13.13 -21.47 35.65
CA ARG A 37 -11.91 -20.73 35.23
C ARG A 37 -10.77 -21.65 34.84
N GLU A 38 -10.51 -22.71 35.60
CA GLU A 38 -9.48 -23.69 35.26
C GLU A 38 -9.80 -24.40 33.93
N ALA A 39 -11.06 -24.78 33.72
CA ALA A 39 -11.52 -25.38 32.47
C ALA A 39 -11.37 -24.40 31.29
N MET A 40 -11.70 -23.12 31.47
CA MET A 40 -11.50 -22.08 30.46
C MET A 40 -10.02 -21.91 30.07
N ILE A 41 -9.12 -21.90 31.06
CA ILE A 41 -7.65 -21.82 30.81
C ILE A 41 -7.16 -23.05 30.03
N GLN A 42 -7.78 -24.21 30.23
CA GLN A 42 -7.46 -25.45 29.53
C GLN A 42 -8.15 -25.58 28.16
N GLY A 43 -9.00 -24.61 27.77
CA GLY A 43 -9.78 -24.65 26.54
C GLY A 43 -11.00 -25.60 26.57
N ASP A 44 -11.36 -26.17 27.73
CA ASP A 44 -12.57 -26.97 27.90
C ASP A 44 -13.77 -26.05 28.20
N TYR A 45 -14.24 -25.37 27.15
CA TYR A 45 -15.31 -24.39 27.25
C TYR A 45 -16.65 -25.02 27.67
N ALA A 46 -16.90 -26.27 27.31
CA ALA A 46 -18.12 -26.98 27.70
C ALA A 46 -18.17 -27.19 29.22
N THR A 47 -17.07 -27.66 29.81
CA THR A 47 -16.96 -27.80 31.27
C THR A 47 -16.97 -26.43 31.96
N ALA A 48 -16.35 -25.40 31.37
CA ALA A 48 -16.35 -24.05 31.90
C ALA A 48 -17.78 -23.49 32.03
N ILE A 49 -18.54 -23.52 30.93
CA ILE A 49 -19.94 -23.07 30.87
C ILE A 49 -20.79 -23.85 31.86
N ALA A 50 -20.70 -25.18 31.88
CA ALA A 50 -21.49 -26.02 32.78
C ALA A 50 -21.23 -25.70 34.27
N SER A 51 -19.97 -25.43 34.63
CA SER A 51 -19.60 -25.05 36.00
C SER A 51 -20.17 -23.67 36.37
N TRP A 52 -20.09 -22.69 35.47
CA TRP A 52 -20.66 -21.36 35.70
C TRP A 52 -22.20 -21.34 35.73
N GLU A 53 -22.87 -22.18 34.94
CA GLU A 53 -24.32 -22.39 35.02
C GLU A 53 -24.72 -22.96 36.39
N GLN A 54 -23.97 -23.94 36.91
CA GLN A 54 -24.18 -24.48 38.25
C GLN A 54 -23.95 -23.43 39.34
N ALA A 55 -22.90 -22.60 39.21
CA ALA A 55 -22.66 -21.48 40.12
C ALA A 55 -23.84 -20.49 40.14
N LYS A 56 -24.38 -20.14 38.95
CA LYS A 56 -25.55 -19.26 38.80
C LYS A 56 -26.81 -19.84 39.46
N GLN A 57 -27.05 -21.14 39.31
CA GLN A 57 -28.17 -21.83 39.96
C GLN A 57 -28.04 -21.83 41.49
N GLY A 58 -26.81 -22.06 41.99
CA GLY A 58 -26.49 -22.03 43.42
C GLY A 58 -26.75 -20.68 44.08
N LEU A 59 -26.48 -19.57 43.36
CA LEU A 59 -26.81 -18.21 43.80
C LEU A 59 -28.32 -17.95 43.80
N THR A 60 -29.01 -18.38 42.75
CA THR A 60 -30.46 -18.12 42.60
C THR A 60 -31.30 -18.86 43.64
N SER A 61 -30.86 -20.06 44.07
CA SER A 61 -31.53 -20.88 45.07
C SER A 61 -31.53 -20.26 46.49
N ARG A 62 -30.71 -19.24 46.75
CA ARG A 62 -30.65 -18.51 48.03
C ARG A 62 -31.53 -17.25 48.10
N ARG A 63 -32.35 -16.98 47.08
CA ARG A 63 -33.23 -15.79 46.98
C ARG A 63 -34.10 -15.49 48.20
N ASN A 64 -34.29 -16.46 49.11
CA ASN A 64 -35.20 -16.37 50.24
C ASN A 64 -34.54 -16.02 51.59
N THR A 65 -33.21 -15.88 51.70
CA THR A 65 -32.59 -15.67 53.04
C THR A 65 -31.43 -14.67 53.16
N GLU A 66 -30.78 -14.19 52.10
CA GLU A 66 -29.70 -13.17 52.18
C GLU A 66 -29.72 -12.20 50.98
N THR A 67 -29.20 -10.98 51.16
CA THR A 67 -28.92 -10.03 50.08
C THR A 67 -28.07 -10.71 49.00
N VAL A 68 -28.58 -10.77 47.77
CA VAL A 68 -27.85 -11.31 46.62
C VAL A 68 -26.53 -10.56 46.48
N ASP A 69 -25.41 -11.30 46.48
CA ASP A 69 -24.11 -10.77 46.09
C ASP A 69 -24.15 -10.42 44.59
N LEU A 70 -24.54 -9.17 44.32
CA LEU A 70 -24.75 -8.64 42.98
C LEU A 70 -23.46 -8.69 42.16
N GLU A 71 -22.30 -8.47 42.78
CA GLU A 71 -20.99 -8.50 42.11
C GLU A 71 -20.66 -9.91 41.63
N THR A 72 -20.91 -10.94 42.45
CA THR A 72 -20.74 -12.33 42.01
C THR A 72 -21.70 -12.69 40.87
N ALA A 73 -22.96 -12.25 40.94
CA ALA A 73 -23.93 -12.53 39.87
C ALA A 73 -23.49 -11.92 38.53
N ILE A 74 -23.04 -10.66 38.54
CA ILE A 74 -22.48 -9.97 37.37
C ILE A 74 -21.26 -10.71 36.85
N LEU A 75 -20.35 -11.15 37.73
CA LEU A 75 -19.13 -11.84 37.33
C LEU A 75 -19.42 -13.19 36.65
N ILE A 76 -20.38 -13.95 37.16
CA ILE A 76 -20.79 -15.22 36.54
C ILE A 76 -21.44 -14.99 35.19
N ASP A 77 -22.32 -13.99 35.08
CA ASP A 77 -22.95 -13.62 33.81
C ASP A 77 -21.91 -13.17 32.77
N ASN A 78 -20.89 -12.43 33.21
CA ASN A 78 -19.73 -12.08 32.39
C ASN A 78 -18.95 -13.32 31.92
N PHE A 79 -18.67 -14.29 32.82
CA PHE A 79 -17.97 -15.52 32.44
C PHE A 79 -18.79 -16.41 31.50
N LEU A 80 -20.10 -16.56 31.76
CA LEU A 80 -21.00 -17.26 30.86
C LEU A 80 -21.00 -16.64 29.47
N SER A 81 -21.04 -15.31 29.38
CA SER A 81 -20.93 -14.63 28.09
C SER A 81 -19.64 -14.99 27.37
N LEU A 82 -18.48 -14.90 28.04
CA LEU A 82 -17.19 -15.30 27.46
C LEU A 82 -17.17 -16.77 27.01
N GLY A 83 -17.70 -17.68 27.83
CA GLY A 83 -17.77 -19.11 27.48
C GLY A 83 -18.63 -19.35 26.23
N TYR A 84 -19.83 -18.76 26.17
CA TYR A 84 -20.70 -18.86 25.01
C TYR A 84 -20.08 -18.23 23.75
N GLN A 85 -19.35 -17.11 23.90
CA GLN A 85 -18.59 -16.53 22.80
C GLN A 85 -17.56 -17.50 22.23
N GLU A 86 -16.84 -18.27 23.07
CA GLU A 86 -15.80 -19.22 22.61
C GLU A 86 -16.37 -20.43 21.86
N ILE A 87 -17.61 -20.84 22.16
CA ILE A 87 -18.28 -21.92 21.43
C ILE A 87 -19.17 -21.42 20.27
N GLY A 88 -19.20 -20.10 20.01
CA GLY A 88 -19.97 -19.50 18.92
C GLY A 88 -21.47 -19.33 19.19
N ASP A 89 -21.96 -19.52 20.41
CA ASP A 89 -23.36 -19.30 20.80
C ASP A 89 -23.59 -17.81 21.16
N LEU A 90 -23.56 -16.95 20.14
CA LEU A 90 -23.60 -15.49 20.32
C LEU A 90 -24.91 -14.99 20.96
N GLU A 91 -26.03 -15.68 20.75
CA GLU A 91 -27.32 -15.32 21.33
C GLU A 91 -27.32 -15.51 22.86
N LYS A 92 -26.82 -16.65 23.35
CA LYS A 92 -26.65 -16.85 24.80
C LYS A 92 -25.58 -15.94 25.38
N ALA A 93 -24.52 -15.66 24.62
CA ALA A 93 -23.50 -14.71 25.04
C ALA A 93 -24.07 -13.30 25.25
N GLU A 94 -24.91 -12.83 24.32
CA GLU A 94 -25.60 -11.55 24.40
C GLU A 94 -26.57 -11.50 25.57
N THR A 95 -27.36 -12.57 25.75
CA THR A 95 -28.29 -12.69 26.87
C THR A 95 -27.56 -12.61 28.22
N ALA A 96 -26.43 -13.30 28.34
CA ALA A 96 -25.64 -13.30 29.56
C ALA A 96 -25.03 -11.92 29.85
N ILE A 97 -24.41 -11.26 28.86
CA ILE A 97 -23.80 -9.94 29.08
C ILE A 97 -24.84 -8.83 29.30
N ALA A 98 -26.00 -8.89 28.63
CA ALA A 98 -27.11 -7.98 28.87
C ALA A 98 -27.64 -8.08 30.31
N SER A 99 -27.67 -9.29 30.88
CA SER A 99 -28.00 -9.52 32.28
C SER A 99 -26.98 -8.83 33.22
N ALA A 100 -25.68 -9.01 32.96
CA ALA A 100 -24.61 -8.34 33.71
C ALA A 100 -24.73 -6.81 33.65
N THR A 101 -24.89 -6.23 32.46
CA THR A 101 -25.02 -4.77 32.24
C THR A 101 -26.23 -4.18 32.96
N LYS A 102 -27.38 -4.85 32.92
CA LYS A 102 -28.60 -4.40 33.63
C LYS A 102 -28.46 -4.41 35.16
N LEU A 103 -27.59 -5.27 35.69
CA LEU A 103 -27.28 -5.28 37.12
C LEU A 103 -26.31 -4.15 37.49
N LEU A 104 -25.43 -3.73 36.57
CA LEU A 104 -24.51 -2.59 36.78
C LEU A 104 -25.22 -1.25 36.96
N GLU A 105 -26.36 -1.01 36.29
CA GLU A 105 -27.11 0.26 36.36
C GLU A 105 -27.72 0.56 37.74
N LYS A 106 -27.72 -0.42 38.66
CA LYS A 106 -28.48 -0.35 39.92
C LYS A 106 -27.69 0.16 41.12
N GLN A 107 -26.37 0.36 41.02
CA GLN A 107 -25.49 0.76 42.15
C GLN A 107 -24.19 1.47 41.72
N GLU A 108 -23.52 2.16 42.67
CA GLU A 108 -22.11 2.55 42.57
C GLU A 108 -21.21 1.30 42.77
N LEU A 109 -21.00 0.53 41.71
CA LEU A 109 -20.31 -0.77 41.75
C LEU A 109 -18.80 -0.65 41.55
N ASN A 110 -18.09 -1.72 41.91
CA ASN A 110 -16.66 -1.87 41.72
C ASN A 110 -16.24 -1.58 40.27
N ARG A 111 -15.40 -0.55 40.09
CA ARG A 111 -14.91 -0.09 38.78
C ARG A 111 -14.20 -1.19 37.99
N ASP A 112 -13.55 -2.13 38.68
CA ASP A 112 -12.88 -3.29 38.05
C ASP A 112 -13.89 -4.25 37.39
N LEU A 113 -15.04 -4.46 38.04
CA LEU A 113 -16.12 -5.28 37.49
C LEU A 113 -16.79 -4.62 36.29
N VAL A 114 -16.98 -3.29 36.34
CA VAL A 114 -17.49 -2.49 35.22
C VAL A 114 -16.54 -2.59 34.02
N ALA A 115 -15.22 -2.48 34.25
CA ALA A 115 -14.21 -2.60 33.19
C ALA A 115 -14.26 -3.98 32.51
N LYS A 116 -14.43 -5.06 33.28
CA LYS A 116 -14.54 -6.43 32.75
C LYS A 116 -15.79 -6.63 31.89
N VAL A 117 -16.93 -6.11 32.32
CA VAL A 117 -18.17 -6.20 31.53
C VAL A 117 -18.04 -5.43 30.22
N HIS A 118 -17.47 -4.22 30.23
CA HIS A 118 -17.16 -3.51 28.98
C HIS A 118 -16.23 -4.30 28.06
N ASN A 119 -15.19 -4.94 28.61
CA ASN A 119 -14.26 -5.76 27.82
C ASN A 119 -14.97 -6.97 27.18
N THR A 120 -15.82 -7.67 27.92
CA THR A 120 -16.60 -8.81 27.42
C THR A 120 -17.64 -8.39 26.38
N GLN A 121 -18.31 -7.25 26.60
CA GLN A 121 -19.23 -6.66 25.62
C GLN A 121 -18.48 -6.25 24.35
N ALA A 122 -17.29 -5.68 24.48
CA ALA A 122 -16.45 -5.32 23.33
C ALA A 122 -16.04 -6.56 22.52
N ASN A 123 -15.66 -7.65 23.18
CA ASN A 123 -15.35 -8.93 22.52
C ASN A 123 -16.58 -9.47 21.76
N LEU A 124 -17.77 -9.42 22.38
CA LEU A 124 -19.00 -9.82 21.71
C LEU A 124 -19.26 -8.94 20.48
N ASN A 125 -19.08 -7.63 20.59
CA ASN A 125 -19.24 -6.70 19.47
C ASN A 125 -18.28 -7.05 18.32
N LEU A 126 -17.02 -7.44 18.59
CA LEU A 126 -16.11 -7.94 17.53
C LEU A 126 -16.63 -9.23 16.89
N LYS A 127 -17.10 -10.21 17.69
CA LYS A 127 -17.66 -11.47 17.14
C LYS A 127 -18.98 -11.26 16.37
N GLN A 128 -19.68 -10.16 16.65
CA GLN A 128 -20.86 -9.69 15.93
C GLN A 128 -20.54 -8.74 14.77
N ASP A 129 -19.26 -8.61 14.39
CA ASP A 129 -18.82 -7.78 13.26
C ASP A 129 -19.15 -6.28 13.44
N ASN A 130 -19.12 -5.80 14.68
CA ASN A 130 -19.33 -4.40 15.07
C ASN A 130 -18.07 -3.81 15.76
N PRO A 131 -16.98 -3.61 15.01
CA PRO A 131 -15.70 -3.15 15.56
C PRO A 131 -15.75 -1.71 16.08
N GLN A 132 -16.66 -0.87 15.59
CA GLN A 132 -16.86 0.48 16.13
C GLN A 132 -17.36 0.46 17.57
N ALA A 133 -18.42 -0.31 17.84
CA ALA A 133 -18.91 -0.48 19.20
C ALA A 133 -17.89 -1.20 20.10
N ALA A 134 -17.10 -2.13 19.54
CA ALA A 134 -16.02 -2.77 20.26
C ALA A 134 -14.93 -1.77 20.71
N ALA A 135 -14.43 -0.93 19.79
CA ALA A 135 -13.39 0.07 20.08
C ALA A 135 -13.82 1.02 21.21
N LEU A 136 -15.07 1.49 21.19
CA LEU A 136 -15.63 2.35 22.24
C LEU A 136 -15.67 1.65 23.61
N ASN A 137 -16.10 0.39 23.65
CA ASN A 137 -16.16 -0.39 24.89
C ASN A 137 -14.77 -0.76 25.42
N PHE A 138 -13.81 -1.11 24.56
CA PHE A 138 -12.42 -1.32 24.98
C PHE A 138 -11.79 -0.05 25.54
N ARG A 139 -12.07 1.11 24.91
CA ARG A 139 -11.61 2.41 25.43
C ARG A 139 -12.19 2.70 26.81
N ALA A 140 -13.49 2.46 27.01
CA ALA A 140 -14.14 2.62 28.31
C ALA A 140 -13.51 1.70 29.38
N ALA A 141 -13.27 0.42 29.05
CA ALA A 141 -12.59 -0.52 29.93
C ALA A 141 -11.18 -0.04 30.29
N LYS A 142 -10.40 0.38 29.29
CA LYS A 142 -9.04 0.91 29.46
C LYS A 142 -8.99 2.11 30.41
N GLU A 143 -9.89 3.09 30.24
CA GLU A 143 -9.96 4.25 31.12
C GLU A 143 -10.28 3.89 32.58
N LEU A 144 -11.10 2.86 32.79
CA LEU A 144 -11.40 2.33 34.12
C LEU A 144 -10.18 1.63 34.73
N TYR A 145 -9.46 0.80 33.98
CA TYR A 145 -8.23 0.15 34.45
C TYR A 145 -7.13 1.17 34.82
N ILE A 146 -7.00 2.26 34.04
CA ILE A 146 -6.11 3.39 34.38
C ILE A 146 -6.49 4.00 35.73
N LYS A 147 -7.78 4.28 35.95
CA LYS A 147 -8.29 4.82 37.22
C LYS A 147 -8.06 3.86 38.40
N ASN A 148 -8.07 2.55 38.14
CA ASN A 148 -7.84 1.51 39.13
C ASN A 148 -6.36 1.21 39.37
N LYS A 149 -5.44 1.83 38.61
CA LYS A 149 -4.00 1.54 38.63
C LYS A 149 -3.69 0.07 38.33
N ASP A 150 -4.45 -0.53 37.42
CA ASP A 150 -4.24 -1.90 36.93
C ASP A 150 -3.53 -1.86 35.56
N PRO A 151 -2.20 -2.03 35.51
CA PRO A 151 -1.44 -1.97 34.27
C PRO A 151 -1.68 -3.19 33.36
N GLU A 152 -2.09 -4.35 33.91
CA GLU A 152 -2.42 -5.53 33.10
C GLU A 152 -3.72 -5.31 32.32
N GLY A 153 -4.76 -4.83 33.02
CA GLY A 153 -6.04 -4.47 32.41
C GLY A 153 -5.91 -3.30 31.42
N GLU A 154 -5.12 -2.28 31.76
CA GLU A 154 -4.88 -1.14 30.86
C GLU A 154 -4.26 -1.59 29.52
N VAL A 155 -3.17 -2.36 29.58
CA VAL A 155 -2.47 -2.81 28.38
C VAL A 155 -3.30 -3.84 27.61
N GLY A 156 -3.96 -4.78 28.29
CA GLY A 156 -4.84 -5.74 27.64
C GLY A 156 -5.99 -5.07 26.88
N ALA A 157 -6.66 -4.09 27.50
CA ALA A 157 -7.72 -3.32 26.85
C ALA A 157 -7.18 -2.45 25.70
N ALA A 158 -5.97 -1.89 25.82
CA ALA A 158 -5.33 -1.14 24.74
C ALA A 158 -5.00 -2.01 23.52
N ILE A 159 -4.51 -3.24 23.74
CA ILE A 159 -4.27 -4.20 22.66
C ILE A 159 -5.59 -4.53 21.95
N ASN A 160 -6.65 -4.82 22.70
CA ASN A 160 -7.94 -5.16 22.11
C ASN A 160 -8.61 -3.95 21.41
N GLU A 161 -8.44 -2.72 21.93
CA GLU A 161 -8.85 -1.49 21.25
C GLU A 161 -8.13 -1.32 19.92
N ALA A 162 -6.81 -1.58 19.90
CA ALA A 162 -6.04 -1.55 18.66
C ALA A 162 -6.53 -2.59 17.65
N ILE A 163 -6.86 -3.82 18.08
CA ILE A 163 -7.46 -4.86 17.23
C ILE A 163 -8.80 -4.39 16.63
N ALA A 164 -9.64 -3.71 17.41
CA ALA A 164 -10.89 -3.14 16.90
C ALA A 164 -10.62 -2.05 15.84
N PHE A 165 -9.61 -1.20 16.04
CA PHE A 165 -9.20 -0.22 15.03
C PHE A 165 -8.60 -0.87 13.79
N GLN A 166 -7.86 -1.97 13.92
CA GLN A 166 -7.40 -2.76 12.77
C GLN A 166 -8.57 -3.29 11.94
N GLN A 167 -9.65 -3.77 12.57
CA GLN A 167 -10.86 -4.20 11.86
C GLN A 167 -11.64 -3.04 11.20
N LEU A 168 -11.47 -1.82 11.71
CA LEU A 168 -12.00 -0.59 11.10
C LEU A 168 -11.08 -0.05 9.98
N GLY A 169 -9.95 -0.70 9.69
CA GLY A 169 -8.94 -0.19 8.75
C GLY A 169 -8.04 0.93 9.30
N GLN A 170 -8.21 1.35 10.56
CA GLN A 170 -7.51 2.48 11.16
C GLN A 170 -6.15 2.08 11.77
N TYR A 171 -5.22 1.57 10.95
CA TYR A 171 -3.95 1.01 11.42
C TYR A 171 -3.00 1.99 12.07
N ARG A 172 -2.95 3.24 11.60
CA ARG A 172 -2.14 4.29 12.25
C ARG A 172 -2.62 4.60 13.66
N THR A 173 -3.94 4.55 13.87
CA THR A 173 -4.53 4.68 15.22
C THR A 173 -4.14 3.48 16.07
N ALA A 174 -4.24 2.27 15.53
CA ALA A 174 -3.81 1.04 16.20
C ALA A 174 -2.31 1.09 16.59
N GLN A 175 -1.42 1.50 15.67
CA GLN A 175 0.01 1.67 15.90
C GLN A 175 0.27 2.58 17.09
N LYS A 176 -0.29 3.80 17.08
CA LYS A 176 -0.11 4.78 18.17
C LYS A 176 -0.57 4.23 19.52
N ILE A 177 -1.66 3.46 19.55
CA ILE A 177 -2.16 2.84 20.78
C ILE A 177 -1.16 1.77 21.26
N LEU A 178 -0.67 0.93 20.36
CA LEU A 178 0.21 -0.18 20.68
C LEU A 178 1.62 0.28 21.08
N GLU A 179 2.20 1.27 20.41
CA GLU A 179 3.51 1.86 20.77
C GLU A 179 3.47 2.47 22.17
N LYS A 180 2.35 3.10 22.53
CA LYS A 180 2.14 3.60 23.90
C LYS A 180 2.02 2.45 24.90
N ALA A 181 1.37 1.35 24.54
CA ALA A 181 1.23 0.17 25.40
C ALA A 181 2.59 -0.55 25.57
N GLU A 182 3.45 -0.53 24.55
CA GLU A 182 4.78 -1.15 24.56
C GLU A 182 5.67 -0.62 25.70
N LEU A 183 5.55 0.67 26.03
CA LEU A 183 6.33 1.31 27.10
C LEU A 183 6.16 0.63 28.47
N LYS A 184 5.07 -0.12 28.68
CA LYS A 184 4.77 -0.84 29.93
C LYS A 184 5.00 -2.35 29.82
N LEU A 185 5.12 -2.89 28.60
CA LEU A 185 5.04 -4.33 28.31
C LEU A 185 6.05 -5.16 29.12
N THR A 186 7.31 -4.72 29.17
CA THR A 186 8.42 -5.48 29.78
C THR A 186 8.23 -5.80 31.26
N SER A 187 7.39 -5.03 31.97
CA SER A 187 7.05 -5.21 33.38
C SER A 187 5.87 -6.16 33.63
N LEU A 188 5.17 -6.59 32.57
CA LEU A 188 3.92 -7.35 32.64
C LEU A 188 4.14 -8.87 32.46
N PRO A 189 3.13 -9.72 32.73
CA PRO A 189 3.22 -11.15 32.48
C PRO A 189 3.62 -11.52 31.04
N LYS A 190 4.38 -12.61 30.87
CA LYS A 190 4.95 -13.01 29.55
C LYS A 190 3.91 -13.26 28.46
N ASN A 191 2.72 -13.74 28.83
CA ASN A 191 1.61 -13.92 27.89
C ASN A 191 1.10 -12.57 27.36
N LEU A 192 1.03 -11.55 28.20
CA LEU A 192 0.64 -10.21 27.80
C LEU A 192 1.73 -9.53 26.96
N GLN A 193 3.00 -9.78 27.30
CA GLN A 193 4.13 -9.36 26.47
C GLN A 193 4.07 -9.98 25.06
N ALA A 194 3.85 -11.29 24.97
CA ALA A 194 3.72 -11.97 23.69
C ALA A 194 2.54 -11.41 22.87
N ALA A 195 1.38 -11.22 23.49
CA ALA A 195 0.21 -10.64 22.82
C ALA A 195 0.47 -9.20 22.33
N GLY A 196 1.13 -8.37 23.13
CA GLY A 196 1.47 -7.00 22.74
C GLY A 196 2.47 -6.95 21.58
N TYR A 197 3.54 -7.74 21.64
CA TYR A 197 4.50 -7.83 20.53
C TYR A 197 3.89 -8.46 19.29
N LYS A 198 2.99 -9.42 19.43
CA LYS A 198 2.22 -9.95 18.31
C LYS A 198 1.38 -8.86 17.64
N ALA A 199 0.60 -8.10 18.42
CA ALA A 199 -0.25 -7.03 17.90
C ALA A 199 0.56 -5.88 17.27
N LEU A 200 1.69 -5.50 17.87
CA LEU A 200 2.65 -4.57 17.27
C LEU A 200 3.21 -5.12 15.96
N GLY A 201 3.64 -6.38 15.98
CA GLY A 201 4.23 -7.05 14.83
C GLY A 201 3.27 -7.14 13.65
N THR A 202 2.01 -7.51 13.90
CA THR A 202 0.97 -7.49 12.86
C THR A 202 0.70 -6.07 12.39
N THR A 203 0.57 -5.09 13.30
CA THR A 203 0.36 -3.69 12.91
C THR A 203 1.50 -3.15 12.06
N TYR A 204 2.76 -3.42 12.44
CA TYR A 204 3.95 -3.04 11.67
C TYR A 204 3.97 -3.73 10.31
N ALA A 205 3.64 -5.02 10.24
CA ALA A 205 3.52 -5.74 8.97
C ALA A 205 2.43 -5.12 8.09
N THR A 206 1.33 -4.68 8.70
CA THR A 206 0.20 -4.08 8.01
C THR A 206 0.54 -2.68 7.50
N ILE A 207 1.22 -1.82 8.27
CA ILE A 207 1.64 -0.48 7.81
C ILE A 207 2.95 -0.48 7.00
N GLY A 208 3.65 -1.62 6.94
CA GLY A 208 4.77 -1.86 6.04
C GLY A 208 6.16 -1.63 6.60
N ASP A 209 6.28 -1.61 7.92
CA ASP A 209 7.56 -1.71 8.61
C ASP A 209 7.89 -3.20 8.87
N PHE A 210 8.29 -3.92 7.82
CA PHE A 210 8.53 -5.37 7.91
C PHE A 210 9.70 -5.74 8.80
N LYS A 211 10.68 -4.84 8.93
CA LYS A 211 11.82 -5.04 9.83
C LYS A 211 11.34 -5.01 11.28
N ALA A 212 10.60 -3.97 11.68
CA ALA A 212 10.00 -3.92 13.01
C ALA A 212 8.98 -5.05 13.20
N ALA A 213 8.18 -5.37 12.18
CA ALA A 213 7.22 -6.46 12.23
C ALA A 213 7.89 -7.80 12.56
N LYS A 214 8.93 -8.15 11.80
CA LYS A 214 9.72 -9.36 12.00
C LYS A 214 10.30 -9.39 13.41
N GLU A 215 10.92 -8.30 13.85
CA GLU A 215 11.49 -8.19 15.20
C GLU A 215 10.45 -8.45 16.30
N LYS A 216 9.28 -7.80 16.23
CA LYS A 216 8.22 -7.96 17.24
C LYS A 216 7.57 -9.35 17.18
N LEU A 217 7.35 -9.91 15.99
CA LEU A 217 6.78 -11.25 15.84
C LEU A 217 7.75 -12.33 16.34
N GLU A 218 9.05 -12.20 16.06
CA GLU A 218 10.09 -13.08 16.60
C GLU A 218 10.18 -12.98 18.13
N ALA A 219 10.09 -11.76 18.69
CA ALA A 219 10.05 -11.54 20.14
C ALA A 219 8.82 -12.21 20.78
N SER A 220 7.65 -12.13 20.15
CA SER A 220 6.45 -12.84 20.60
C SER A 220 6.63 -14.37 20.57
N ILE A 221 7.15 -14.92 19.47
CA ILE A 221 7.45 -16.35 19.32
C ILE A 221 8.44 -16.83 20.41
N ALA A 222 9.45 -16.02 20.73
CA ALA A 222 10.44 -16.33 21.77
C ALA A 222 9.84 -16.38 23.18
N LEU A 223 8.75 -15.66 23.44
CA LEU A 223 8.06 -15.65 24.72
C LEU A 223 7.11 -16.84 24.89
N THR A 224 6.47 -17.30 23.80
CA THR A 224 5.49 -18.40 23.82
C THR A 224 6.13 -19.78 23.65
N GLN A 225 7.09 -19.94 22.72
CA GLN A 225 7.83 -21.18 22.39
C GLN A 225 7.05 -22.49 22.72
N ASP A 226 7.65 -23.39 23.52
CA ASP A 226 7.08 -24.69 23.87
C ASP A 226 6.02 -24.60 24.99
N LYS A 227 5.77 -23.41 25.53
CA LYS A 227 4.83 -23.19 26.64
C LYS A 227 3.41 -22.96 26.15
N ASP A 228 3.27 -22.37 24.97
CA ASP A 228 2.00 -22.18 24.28
C ASP A 228 2.22 -22.43 22.78
N LEU A 229 2.08 -23.70 22.39
CA LEU A 229 2.30 -24.15 21.03
C LEU A 229 1.33 -23.50 20.03
N GLU A 230 0.11 -23.21 20.48
CA GLU A 230 -0.94 -22.66 19.62
C GLU A 230 -0.76 -21.16 19.42
N ALA A 231 -0.48 -20.38 20.46
CA ALA A 231 -0.12 -18.97 20.31
C ALA A 231 1.15 -18.79 19.46
N THR A 232 2.12 -19.70 19.62
CA THR A 232 3.32 -19.76 18.78
C THR A 232 2.98 -20.06 17.32
N ALA A 233 2.07 -21.00 17.06
CA ALA A 233 1.65 -21.34 15.71
C ALA A 233 0.97 -20.16 15.01
N LYS A 234 0.04 -19.48 15.71
CA LYS A 234 -0.64 -18.29 15.18
C LYS A 234 0.36 -17.16 14.88
N THR A 235 1.31 -16.90 15.77
CA THR A 235 2.32 -15.85 15.54
C THR A 235 3.28 -16.20 14.38
N LYS A 236 3.57 -17.50 14.15
CA LYS A 236 4.35 -17.93 12.97
C LYS A 236 3.62 -17.73 11.66
N ILE A 237 2.29 -17.84 11.65
CA ILE A 237 1.47 -17.50 10.47
C ILE A 237 1.62 -16.01 10.18
N ASP A 238 1.47 -15.16 11.20
CA ASP A 238 1.62 -13.72 11.04
C ASP A 238 3.02 -13.33 10.56
N LEU A 239 4.06 -13.99 11.08
CA LEU A 239 5.44 -13.81 10.62
C LEU A 239 5.62 -14.24 9.17
N ALA A 240 5.05 -15.39 8.78
CA ALA A 240 5.11 -15.86 7.41
C ALA A 240 4.37 -14.92 6.44
N ALA A 241 3.27 -14.30 6.87
CA ALA A 241 2.58 -13.28 6.10
C ALA A 241 3.41 -11.98 5.97
N ALA A 242 4.18 -11.63 7.00
CA ALA A 242 5.02 -10.43 7.03
C ALA A 242 6.34 -10.55 6.23
N ILE A 243 6.80 -11.77 5.94
CA ILE A 243 8.02 -12.03 5.16
C ILE A 243 7.73 -12.76 3.84
N GLY A 244 6.46 -12.96 3.50
CA GLY A 244 6.02 -13.82 2.41
C GLY A 244 6.52 -13.37 1.05
N PHE A 245 6.71 -12.06 0.87
CA PHE A 245 7.24 -11.48 -0.36
C PHE A 245 8.77 -11.38 -0.35
N SER A 246 9.38 -10.96 0.76
CA SER A 246 10.83 -10.81 0.88
C SER A 246 11.57 -12.14 0.97
N GLU A 247 10.98 -13.12 1.68
CA GLU A 247 11.55 -14.45 1.95
C GLU A 247 10.50 -15.57 1.73
N PRO A 248 9.96 -15.75 0.51
CA PRO A 248 8.85 -16.67 0.23
C PRO A 248 9.13 -18.12 0.64
N GLU A 249 10.35 -18.59 0.43
CA GLU A 249 10.74 -19.95 0.85
C GLU A 249 10.73 -20.12 2.38
N THR A 250 11.17 -19.10 3.12
CA THR A 250 11.17 -19.10 4.58
C THR A 250 9.74 -19.07 5.12
N ALA A 251 8.89 -18.20 4.56
CA ALA A 251 7.47 -18.11 4.90
C ALA A 251 6.75 -19.44 4.68
N ILE A 252 6.91 -20.07 3.50
CA ILE A 252 6.30 -21.37 3.22
C ILE A 252 6.77 -22.46 4.19
N LYS A 253 8.07 -22.50 4.54
CA LYS A 253 8.59 -23.45 5.53
C LYS A 253 7.95 -23.24 6.92
N LEU A 254 7.74 -21.99 7.34
CA LEU A 254 7.04 -21.68 8.58
C LEU A 254 5.60 -22.19 8.55
N LEU A 255 4.87 -21.92 7.47
CA LEU A 255 3.46 -22.34 7.32
C LEU A 255 3.32 -23.86 7.26
N GLN A 256 4.21 -24.57 6.56
CA GLN A 256 4.25 -26.04 6.54
C GLN A 256 4.50 -26.62 7.94
N LYS A 257 5.39 -26.00 8.72
CA LYS A 257 5.64 -26.40 10.12
C LYS A 257 4.40 -26.17 10.98
N VAL A 258 3.67 -25.07 10.80
CA VAL A 258 2.40 -24.83 11.49
C VAL A 258 1.36 -25.88 11.12
N GLY A 259 1.17 -26.15 9.82
CA GLY A 259 0.23 -27.13 9.32
C GLY A 259 0.46 -28.55 9.85
N SER A 260 1.71 -28.93 10.08
CA SER A 260 2.09 -30.25 10.61
C SER A 260 2.08 -30.36 12.14
N SER A 261 2.22 -29.25 12.87
CA SER A 261 2.38 -29.27 14.33
C SER A 261 1.19 -28.77 15.15
N SER A 262 0.34 -27.89 14.61
CA SER A 262 -0.86 -27.46 15.33
C SER A 262 -1.87 -28.62 15.43
N GLN A 263 -2.63 -28.67 16.51
CA GLN A 263 -3.78 -29.59 16.63
C GLN A 263 -5.11 -28.89 16.29
N ASN A 264 -5.08 -27.56 16.12
CA ASN A 264 -6.24 -26.76 15.80
C ASN A 264 -6.48 -26.74 14.28
N GLY A 265 -7.67 -27.19 13.86
CA GLY A 265 -8.08 -27.20 12.45
C GLY A 265 -8.14 -25.80 11.82
N GLU A 266 -8.53 -24.78 12.58
CA GLU A 266 -8.58 -23.39 12.13
C GLU A 266 -7.17 -22.87 11.81
N THR A 267 -6.23 -23.02 12.75
CA THR A 267 -4.85 -22.57 12.56
C THR A 267 -4.18 -23.27 11.39
N LYS A 268 -4.47 -24.56 11.17
CA LYS A 268 -4.02 -25.28 9.95
C LYS A 268 -4.59 -24.67 8.68
N ALA A 269 -5.90 -24.40 8.67
CA ALA A 269 -6.56 -23.81 7.51
C ALA A 269 -6.02 -22.42 7.17
N ILE A 270 -5.82 -21.55 8.16
CA ILE A 270 -5.24 -20.23 7.95
C ILE A 270 -3.81 -20.36 7.39
N ALA A 271 -3.01 -21.30 7.89
CA ALA A 271 -1.66 -21.52 7.35
C ALA A 271 -1.67 -21.99 5.89
N LEU A 272 -2.64 -22.84 5.51
CA LEU A 272 -2.82 -23.31 4.15
C LEU A 272 -3.30 -22.19 3.21
N LEU A 273 -4.27 -21.37 3.64
CA LEU A 273 -4.75 -20.21 2.89
C LEU A 273 -3.63 -19.20 2.61
N ASN A 274 -2.79 -18.91 3.61
CA ASN A 274 -1.61 -18.05 3.44
C ASN A 274 -0.57 -18.69 2.50
N SER A 275 -0.41 -20.01 2.53
CA SER A 275 0.49 -20.71 1.60
C SER A 275 -0.01 -20.57 0.15
N ILE A 276 -1.31 -20.76 -0.09
CA ILE A 276 -1.92 -20.57 -1.41
C ILE A 276 -1.70 -19.13 -1.89
N LYS A 277 -1.90 -18.13 -1.02
CA LYS A 277 -1.65 -16.72 -1.33
C LYS A 277 -0.20 -16.50 -1.79
N ILE A 278 0.79 -16.94 -1.01
CA ILE A 278 2.21 -16.76 -1.34
C ILE A 278 2.56 -17.42 -2.68
N TYR A 279 2.03 -18.61 -2.98
CA TYR A 279 2.26 -19.26 -4.27
C TYR A 279 1.59 -18.54 -5.44
N ILE A 280 0.40 -17.96 -5.25
CA ILE A 280 -0.25 -17.09 -6.27
C ILE A 280 0.62 -15.86 -6.52
N GLU A 281 1.10 -15.19 -5.47
CA GLU A 281 1.95 -13.99 -5.56
C GLU A 281 3.32 -14.30 -6.20
N ALA A 282 3.82 -15.52 -6.02
CA ALA A 282 5.03 -16.02 -6.68
C ALA A 282 4.78 -16.58 -8.10
N GLU A 283 3.56 -16.46 -8.63
CA GLU A 283 3.11 -16.99 -9.94
C GLU A 283 3.28 -18.51 -10.10
N ASP A 284 3.41 -19.27 -9.00
CA ASP A 284 3.41 -20.73 -9.00
C ASP A 284 1.99 -21.27 -8.87
N TRP A 285 1.20 -21.05 -9.93
CA TRP A 285 -0.20 -21.47 -10.03
C TRP A 285 -0.40 -22.98 -9.88
N THR A 286 0.62 -23.78 -10.22
CA THR A 286 0.56 -25.23 -10.08
C THR A 286 0.60 -25.64 -8.62
N LYS A 287 1.52 -25.06 -7.82
CA LYS A 287 1.55 -25.29 -6.37
C LYS A 287 0.33 -24.73 -5.66
N ALA A 288 -0.13 -23.53 -6.06
CA ALA A 288 -1.36 -22.95 -5.52
C ALA A 288 -2.56 -23.90 -5.73
N LYS A 289 -2.73 -24.44 -6.94
CA LYS A 289 -3.77 -25.43 -7.27
C LYS A 289 -3.66 -26.70 -6.43
N GLU A 290 -2.45 -27.26 -6.32
CA GLU A 290 -2.18 -28.48 -5.56
C GLU A 290 -2.62 -28.32 -4.09
N ILE A 291 -2.23 -27.22 -3.45
CA ILE A 291 -2.54 -26.97 -2.04
C ILE A 291 -4.03 -26.69 -1.85
N ALA A 292 -4.66 -25.92 -2.74
CA ALA A 292 -6.10 -25.65 -2.68
C ALA A 292 -6.93 -26.95 -2.74
N LEU A 293 -6.62 -27.85 -3.67
CA LEU A 293 -7.31 -29.14 -3.80
C LEU A 293 -7.10 -30.05 -2.58
N ASN A 294 -5.87 -30.14 -2.08
CA ASN A 294 -5.52 -30.99 -0.95
C ASN A 294 -6.09 -30.49 0.38
N SER A 295 -6.38 -29.19 0.49
CA SER A 295 -6.88 -28.55 1.72
C SER A 295 -8.39 -28.33 1.77
N GLN A 296 -9.09 -28.50 0.65
CA GLN A 296 -10.52 -28.16 0.54
C GLN A 296 -11.39 -28.86 1.59
N ASP A 297 -11.20 -30.17 1.81
CA ASP A 297 -12.03 -30.93 2.75
C ASP A 297 -11.84 -30.45 4.19
N LEU A 298 -10.62 -30.02 4.55
CA LEU A 298 -10.36 -29.46 5.87
C LEU A 298 -11.06 -28.11 6.03
N ILE A 299 -10.88 -27.21 5.06
CA ILE A 299 -11.30 -25.80 5.17
C ILE A 299 -12.83 -25.68 5.02
N LEU A 300 -13.42 -26.32 4.01
CA LEU A 300 -14.85 -26.21 3.73
C LEU A 300 -15.73 -26.82 4.85
N ASN A 301 -15.19 -27.78 5.60
CA ASN A 301 -15.88 -28.40 6.74
C ASN A 301 -15.58 -27.74 8.09
N LEU A 302 -14.85 -26.62 8.13
CA LEU A 302 -14.60 -25.92 9.40
C LEU A 302 -15.92 -25.38 10.01
N PRO A 303 -16.22 -25.69 11.28
CA PRO A 303 -17.38 -25.14 11.95
C PRO A 303 -17.19 -23.65 12.22
N HIS A 304 -18.21 -22.82 11.98
CA HIS A 304 -18.23 -21.40 12.31
C HIS A 304 -17.14 -20.50 11.67
N HIS A 305 -16.41 -20.97 10.65
CA HIS A 305 -15.38 -20.20 9.92
C HIS A 305 -15.78 -19.88 8.48
N ASP A 306 -16.88 -19.15 8.31
CA ASP A 306 -17.46 -18.92 6.97
C ASP A 306 -16.55 -18.09 6.05
N PHE A 307 -15.78 -17.15 6.60
CA PHE A 307 -14.79 -16.39 5.84
C PHE A 307 -13.66 -17.24 5.25
N ALA A 308 -13.15 -18.23 5.99
CA ALA A 308 -12.10 -19.11 5.49
C ALA A 308 -12.60 -19.95 4.29
N LYS A 309 -13.88 -20.33 4.32
CA LYS A 309 -14.54 -21.04 3.22
C LYS A 309 -14.69 -20.15 2.00
N ILE A 310 -15.16 -18.91 2.19
CA ILE A 310 -15.28 -17.92 1.11
C ILE A 310 -13.90 -17.66 0.49
N ASP A 311 -12.87 -17.38 1.31
CA ASP A 311 -11.51 -17.08 0.84
C ASP A 311 -10.92 -18.25 0.02
N LEU A 312 -11.09 -19.50 0.47
CA LEU A 312 -10.67 -20.66 -0.33
C LEU A 312 -11.37 -20.69 -1.69
N ILE A 313 -12.70 -20.51 -1.73
CA ILE A 313 -13.48 -20.53 -2.97
C ILE A 313 -13.03 -19.41 -3.91
N GLU A 314 -12.76 -18.22 -3.39
CA GLU A 314 -12.24 -17.09 -4.17
C GLU A 314 -10.87 -17.40 -4.76
N LYS A 315 -9.93 -17.94 -3.97
CA LYS A 315 -8.60 -18.33 -4.46
C LYS A 315 -8.70 -19.45 -5.50
N MET A 316 -9.56 -20.45 -5.31
CA MET A 316 -9.80 -21.51 -6.28
C MET A 316 -10.35 -20.97 -7.60
N ALA A 317 -11.31 -20.03 -7.54
CA ALA A 317 -11.87 -19.41 -8.73
C ALA A 317 -10.86 -18.52 -9.47
N LEU A 318 -9.98 -17.83 -8.75
CA LEU A 318 -8.85 -17.08 -9.31
C LEU A 318 -7.86 -18.00 -10.02
N ILE A 319 -7.42 -19.08 -9.36
CA ILE A 319 -6.53 -20.09 -9.95
C ILE A 319 -7.15 -20.69 -11.22
N GLU A 320 -8.43 -21.03 -11.19
CA GLU A 320 -9.13 -21.59 -12.36
C GLU A 320 -9.18 -20.59 -13.53
N SER A 321 -9.55 -19.34 -13.27
CA SER A 321 -9.61 -18.28 -14.28
C SER A 321 -8.26 -18.05 -14.97
N HIS A 322 -7.17 -18.03 -14.19
CA HIS A 322 -5.82 -17.88 -14.74
C HIS A 322 -5.38 -19.08 -15.59
N LEU A 323 -5.65 -20.31 -15.14
CA LEU A 323 -5.27 -21.51 -15.89
C LEU A 323 -6.04 -21.62 -17.22
N VAL A 324 -7.28 -21.14 -17.27
CA VAL A 324 -8.07 -21.06 -18.51
C VAL A 324 -7.50 -20.01 -19.46
N SER A 325 -7.15 -18.81 -18.97
CA SER A 325 -6.61 -17.75 -19.84
C SER A 325 -5.27 -18.14 -20.48
N VAL A 326 -4.35 -18.75 -19.72
CA VAL A 326 -3.05 -19.22 -20.25
C VAL A 326 -3.23 -20.31 -21.31
N SER A 327 -4.25 -21.17 -21.18
CA SER A 327 -4.54 -22.21 -22.17
C SER A 327 -5.04 -21.68 -23.53
N SER A 328 -5.44 -20.40 -23.58
CA SER A 328 -5.97 -19.73 -24.78
C SER A 328 -4.93 -18.93 -25.58
N VAL A 329 -3.70 -18.78 -25.06
CA VAL A 329 -2.61 -18.04 -25.72
C VAL A 329 -1.84 -18.97 -26.70
N PRO A 330 -1.58 -18.55 -27.96
CA PRO A 330 -0.78 -19.35 -28.90
C PRO A 330 0.65 -19.57 -28.36
N PRO A 331 1.24 -20.76 -28.53
CA PRO A 331 2.53 -21.08 -27.93
C PRO A 331 3.66 -20.35 -28.68
N HIS A 332 4.07 -19.19 -28.18
CA HIS A 332 5.39 -18.65 -28.43
C HIS A 332 5.98 -18.12 -27.12
N GLN A 333 7.13 -18.71 -26.76
CA GLN A 333 7.93 -18.57 -25.53
C GLN A 333 7.52 -19.53 -24.39
N SER A 334 8.41 -20.50 -24.14
CA SER A 334 8.31 -21.64 -23.19
C SER A 334 7.40 -22.82 -23.59
N TRP A 335 7.81 -23.53 -24.64
CA TRP A 335 7.24 -24.82 -25.08
C TRP A 335 7.04 -25.87 -23.95
N LEU A 336 7.87 -25.86 -22.90
CA LEU A 336 7.83 -26.88 -21.83
C LEU A 336 6.79 -26.63 -20.74
N SER A 337 6.44 -25.37 -20.43
CA SER A 337 5.39 -25.05 -19.45
C SER A 337 3.99 -25.22 -20.05
N SER A 338 3.80 -24.80 -21.31
CA SER A 338 2.55 -24.97 -22.04
C SER A 338 2.18 -26.45 -22.26
N LEU A 339 3.17 -27.32 -22.51
CA LEU A 339 2.93 -28.77 -22.70
C LEU A 339 2.55 -29.53 -21.41
N LYS A 340 3.04 -29.10 -20.24
CA LYS A 340 2.57 -29.67 -18.95
C LYS A 340 1.13 -29.27 -18.64
N LEU A 341 0.73 -28.05 -19.01
CA LEU A 341 -0.61 -27.50 -18.78
C LEU A 341 -1.66 -28.17 -19.69
N LEU A 342 -1.30 -28.43 -20.96
CA LEU A 342 -2.19 -29.04 -21.96
C LEU A 342 -2.41 -30.55 -21.78
N ALA A 343 -1.55 -31.24 -21.03
CA ALA A 343 -1.63 -32.71 -20.84
C ALA A 343 -2.68 -33.15 -19.79
N SER A 344 -3.16 -32.23 -18.94
CA SER A 344 -4.27 -32.48 -18.02
C SER A 344 -5.51 -31.72 -18.52
N LYS A 345 -6.63 -32.40 -18.72
CA LYS A 345 -7.93 -31.69 -18.74
C LYS A 345 -8.00 -30.86 -17.44
N PRO A 346 -8.34 -29.56 -17.48
CA PRO A 346 -8.53 -28.83 -16.25
C PRO A 346 -9.72 -29.46 -15.52
N ASP A 347 -9.46 -30.26 -14.49
CA ASP A 347 -10.47 -30.55 -13.48
C ASP A 347 -10.95 -29.18 -12.96
N THR A 348 -12.24 -28.89 -13.16
CA THR A 348 -12.86 -27.65 -12.70
C THR A 348 -12.70 -27.57 -11.18
N LEU A 349 -12.00 -26.55 -10.71
CA LEU A 349 -11.78 -26.33 -9.27
C LEU A 349 -13.11 -25.93 -8.61
N ILE A 350 -13.90 -25.10 -9.28
CA ILE A 350 -15.22 -24.67 -8.85
C ILE A 350 -16.30 -25.59 -9.44
N ASN A 351 -17.31 -25.88 -8.62
CA ASN A 351 -18.42 -26.75 -8.98
C ASN A 351 -19.72 -26.27 -8.30
N GLN A 352 -20.82 -26.99 -8.52
CA GLN A 352 -22.13 -26.61 -7.98
C GLN A 352 -22.21 -26.67 -6.44
N SER A 353 -21.45 -27.54 -5.78
CA SER A 353 -21.48 -27.62 -4.31
C SER A 353 -20.83 -26.38 -3.67
N HIS A 354 -19.83 -25.78 -4.30
CA HIS A 354 -19.27 -24.50 -3.84
C HIS A 354 -20.29 -23.37 -3.90
N LYS A 355 -21.08 -23.29 -4.98
CA LYS A 355 -22.18 -22.31 -5.10
C LYS A 355 -23.24 -22.50 -4.02
N GLN A 356 -23.66 -23.74 -3.78
CA GLN A 356 -24.63 -24.08 -2.73
C GLN A 356 -24.10 -23.72 -1.33
N LEU A 357 -22.80 -23.91 -1.08
CA LEU A 357 -22.19 -23.53 0.18
C LEU A 357 -22.21 -22.01 0.40
N LEU A 358 -21.90 -21.21 -0.63
CA LEU A 358 -22.01 -19.75 -0.55
C LEU A 358 -23.45 -19.29 -0.25
N GLU A 359 -24.45 -19.91 -0.89
CA GLU A 359 -25.87 -19.64 -0.61
C GLU A 359 -26.24 -19.97 0.85
N GLN A 360 -25.75 -21.09 1.39
CA GLN A 360 -25.97 -21.47 2.79
C GLN A 360 -25.29 -20.51 3.77
N ILE A 361 -24.04 -20.10 3.48
CA ILE A 361 -23.31 -19.11 4.28
C ILE A 361 -24.08 -17.80 4.31
N ALA A 362 -24.53 -17.30 3.14
CA ALA A 362 -25.27 -16.05 3.05
C ALA A 362 -26.60 -16.12 3.83
N GLN A 363 -27.37 -17.21 3.72
CA GLN A 363 -28.60 -17.40 4.49
C GLN A 363 -28.34 -17.43 6.00
N SER A 364 -27.28 -18.11 6.43
CA SER A 364 -26.90 -18.15 7.84
C SER A 364 -26.50 -16.76 8.35
N ALA A 365 -25.65 -16.05 7.59
CA ALA A 365 -25.21 -14.70 7.92
C ALA A 365 -26.39 -13.71 8.01
N GLN A 366 -27.31 -13.77 7.04
CA GLN A 366 -28.54 -12.98 7.05
C GLN A 366 -29.38 -13.23 8.31
N SER A 367 -29.60 -14.50 8.68
CA SER A 367 -30.38 -14.86 9.87
C SER A 367 -29.75 -14.37 11.18
N LYS A 368 -28.43 -14.16 11.19
CA LYS A 368 -27.64 -13.69 12.33
C LYS A 368 -27.33 -12.20 12.29
N GLY A 369 -27.72 -11.50 11.21
CA GLY A 369 -27.41 -10.08 11.01
C GLY A 369 -25.92 -9.77 10.72
N ILE A 370 -25.14 -10.75 10.24
CA ILE A 370 -23.70 -10.58 9.95
C ILE A 370 -23.53 -10.08 8.51
N VAL A 371 -23.63 -8.76 8.33
CA VAL A 371 -23.79 -8.13 7.00
C VAL A 371 -22.56 -8.28 6.10
N ARG A 372 -21.33 -8.15 6.62
CA ARG A 372 -20.11 -8.29 5.78
C ARG A 372 -20.00 -9.69 5.19
N THR A 373 -20.18 -10.73 5.99
CA THR A 373 -20.14 -12.13 5.53
C THR A 373 -21.20 -12.40 4.47
N GLU A 374 -22.42 -11.87 4.66
CA GLU A 374 -23.49 -12.00 3.67
C GLU A 374 -23.12 -11.33 2.34
N SER A 375 -22.58 -10.10 2.40
CA SER A 375 -22.12 -9.35 1.23
C SER A 375 -21.03 -10.10 0.46
N TYR A 376 -19.98 -10.59 1.16
CA TYR A 376 -18.93 -11.39 0.54
C TYR A 376 -19.47 -12.67 -0.10
N ALA A 377 -20.26 -13.46 0.62
CA ALA A 377 -20.78 -14.71 0.07
C ALA A 377 -21.61 -14.49 -1.21
N MET A 378 -22.50 -13.48 -1.20
CA MET A 378 -23.35 -13.15 -2.35
C MET A 378 -22.56 -12.62 -3.53
N GLY A 379 -21.56 -11.78 -3.26
CA GLY A 379 -20.75 -11.22 -4.31
C GLY A 379 -19.71 -12.21 -4.88
N THR A 380 -19.15 -13.11 -4.07
CA THR A 380 -18.36 -14.25 -4.56
C THR A 380 -19.24 -15.15 -5.44
N LEU A 381 -20.49 -15.42 -5.03
CA LEU A 381 -21.43 -16.18 -5.85
C LEU A 381 -21.71 -15.47 -7.19
N ALA A 382 -21.88 -14.15 -7.16
CA ALA A 382 -22.03 -13.33 -8.37
C ALA A 382 -20.83 -13.48 -9.31
N TYR A 383 -19.61 -13.54 -8.76
CA TYR A 383 -18.39 -13.78 -9.55
C TYR A 383 -18.38 -15.15 -10.20
N LEU A 384 -18.81 -16.19 -9.47
CA LEU A 384 -18.95 -17.53 -10.07
C LEU A 384 -20.02 -17.59 -11.16
N GLU A 385 -21.08 -16.77 -11.08
CA GLU A 385 -22.07 -16.65 -12.16
C GLU A 385 -21.55 -15.85 -13.37
N GLU A 386 -20.77 -14.78 -13.12
CA GLU A 386 -20.07 -14.00 -14.15
C GLU A 386 -19.14 -14.91 -14.98
N GLN A 387 -18.29 -15.71 -14.32
CA GLN A 387 -17.36 -16.62 -14.99
C GLN A 387 -18.07 -17.71 -15.82
N GLN A 388 -19.31 -18.06 -15.46
CA GLN A 388 -20.12 -19.02 -16.23
C GLN A 388 -20.95 -18.37 -17.34
N GLY A 389 -20.85 -17.05 -17.52
CA GLY A 389 -21.63 -16.30 -18.51
C GLY A 389 -23.08 -16.04 -18.12
N ASN A 390 -23.49 -16.35 -16.88
CA ASN A 390 -24.85 -16.13 -16.38
C ASN A 390 -25.06 -14.68 -15.92
N LEU A 391 -24.83 -13.72 -16.83
CA LEU A 391 -24.67 -12.29 -16.51
C LEU A 391 -25.89 -11.69 -15.78
N THR A 392 -27.12 -12.05 -16.15
CA THR A 392 -28.32 -11.55 -15.46
C THR A 392 -28.36 -11.94 -13.98
N LYS A 393 -28.01 -13.20 -13.67
CA LYS A 393 -27.97 -13.68 -12.28
C LYS A 393 -26.80 -13.04 -11.54
N ALA A 394 -25.64 -12.90 -12.21
CA ALA A 394 -24.47 -12.23 -11.66
C ALA A 394 -24.79 -10.77 -11.26
N ILE A 395 -25.48 -9.99 -12.10
CA ILE A 395 -25.88 -8.61 -11.80
C ILE A 395 -26.79 -8.56 -10.57
N ALA A 396 -27.82 -9.41 -10.52
CA ALA A 396 -28.77 -9.40 -9.40
C ALA A 396 -28.10 -9.71 -8.06
N LEU A 397 -27.23 -10.72 -8.03
CA LEU A 397 -26.47 -11.10 -6.84
C LEU A 397 -25.45 -10.02 -6.44
N ASN A 398 -24.77 -9.43 -7.42
CA ASN A 398 -23.76 -8.40 -7.16
C ASN A 398 -24.40 -7.10 -6.65
N GLN A 399 -25.55 -6.69 -7.21
CA GLN A 399 -26.29 -5.55 -6.69
C GLN A 399 -26.74 -5.78 -5.24
N TYR A 400 -27.24 -6.97 -4.93
CA TYR A 400 -27.59 -7.32 -3.54
C TYR A 400 -26.38 -7.25 -2.60
N ALA A 401 -25.23 -7.76 -3.03
CA ALA A 401 -23.98 -7.67 -2.27
C ALA A 401 -23.53 -6.21 -2.06
N LEU A 402 -23.66 -5.36 -3.09
CA LEU A 402 -23.35 -3.94 -3.04
C LEU A 402 -24.27 -3.19 -2.07
N ASP A 403 -25.58 -3.41 -2.14
CA ASP A 403 -26.55 -2.76 -1.27
C ASP A 403 -26.27 -3.10 0.22
N LEU A 404 -25.84 -4.33 0.51
CA LEU A 404 -25.41 -4.74 1.86
C LEU A 404 -24.15 -3.99 2.31
N ALA A 405 -23.16 -3.83 1.43
CA ALA A 405 -21.91 -3.13 1.75
C ALA A 405 -22.15 -1.64 1.99
N GLU A 406 -22.94 -0.99 1.14
CA GLU A 406 -23.29 0.43 1.27
C GLU A 406 -24.11 0.69 2.54
N LYS A 407 -25.01 -0.22 2.93
CA LYS A 407 -25.81 -0.13 4.16
C LYS A 407 -24.95 0.02 5.43
N ILE A 408 -23.76 -0.59 5.45
CA ILE A 408 -22.83 -0.54 6.58
C ILE A 408 -21.62 0.37 6.32
N VAL A 409 -21.64 1.13 5.21
CA VAL A 409 -20.53 2.01 4.79
C VAL A 409 -19.20 1.25 4.68
N ALA A 410 -19.24 0.01 4.17
CA ALA A 410 -18.06 -0.82 3.92
C ALA A 410 -17.47 -0.50 2.54
N GLU A 411 -16.80 0.64 2.42
CA GLU A 411 -16.17 1.11 1.17
C GLU A 411 -15.13 0.10 0.64
N ASP A 412 -14.43 -0.60 1.54
CA ASP A 412 -13.48 -1.68 1.25
C ASP A 412 -14.12 -2.88 0.53
N ILE A 413 -15.43 -3.08 0.71
CA ILE A 413 -16.22 -4.10 0.05
C ILE A 413 -16.92 -3.52 -1.19
N ALA A 414 -17.51 -2.33 -1.07
CA ALA A 414 -18.34 -1.71 -2.10
C ALA A 414 -17.59 -1.50 -3.42
N TYR A 415 -16.33 -1.02 -3.36
CA TYR A 415 -15.54 -0.80 -4.58
C TYR A 415 -15.35 -2.09 -5.39
N GLN A 416 -15.26 -3.24 -4.71
CA GLN A 416 -15.05 -4.53 -5.36
C GLN A 416 -16.30 -5.01 -6.10
N TRP A 417 -17.48 -4.74 -5.54
CA TRP A 417 -18.77 -5.04 -6.16
C TRP A 417 -19.05 -4.13 -7.36
N GLN A 418 -18.75 -2.84 -7.21
CA GLN A 418 -18.83 -1.85 -8.27
C GLN A 418 -17.88 -2.17 -9.43
N TRP A 419 -16.63 -2.53 -9.14
CA TRP A 419 -15.68 -2.99 -10.16
C TRP A 419 -16.22 -4.21 -10.92
N GLN A 420 -16.80 -5.17 -10.20
CA GLN A 420 -17.38 -6.35 -10.81
C GLN A 420 -18.60 -6.03 -11.69
N LEU A 421 -19.50 -5.15 -11.25
CA LEU A 421 -20.61 -4.66 -12.07
C LEU A 421 -20.08 -3.98 -13.35
N GLY A 422 -19.03 -3.16 -13.21
CA GLY A 422 -18.34 -2.53 -14.34
C GLY A 422 -17.88 -3.52 -15.40
N ARG A 423 -17.21 -4.62 -14.99
CA ARG A 423 -16.80 -5.70 -15.92
C ARG A 423 -17.98 -6.39 -16.59
N ILE A 424 -19.02 -6.72 -15.82
CA ILE A 424 -20.23 -7.37 -16.37
C ILE A 424 -20.91 -6.46 -17.41
N PHE A 425 -21.11 -5.18 -17.11
CA PHE A 425 -21.70 -4.23 -18.06
C PHE A 425 -20.81 -3.98 -19.27
N LYS A 426 -19.47 -3.93 -19.11
CA LYS A 426 -18.53 -3.89 -20.24
C LYS A 426 -18.73 -5.09 -21.16
N THR A 427 -18.88 -6.29 -20.59
CA THR A 427 -19.09 -7.55 -21.34
C THR A 427 -20.43 -7.55 -22.09
N GLN A 428 -21.48 -6.92 -21.54
CA GLN A 428 -22.78 -6.75 -22.20
C GLN A 428 -22.80 -5.63 -23.25
N GLY A 429 -21.73 -4.85 -23.39
CA GLY A 429 -21.69 -3.66 -24.24
C GLY A 429 -22.42 -2.44 -23.66
N GLU A 430 -22.89 -2.52 -22.40
CA GLU A 430 -23.57 -1.44 -21.68
C GLU A 430 -22.58 -0.40 -21.14
N THR A 431 -21.85 0.24 -22.05
CA THR A 431 -20.67 1.07 -21.73
C THR A 431 -20.97 2.19 -20.73
N THR A 432 -22.12 2.87 -20.84
CA THR A 432 -22.50 3.95 -19.90
C THR A 432 -22.64 3.44 -18.47
N ARG A 433 -23.25 2.26 -18.27
CA ARG A 433 -23.38 1.64 -16.93
C ARG A 433 -22.06 1.08 -16.44
N ALA A 434 -21.22 0.58 -17.36
CA ALA A 434 -19.87 0.16 -17.04
C ALA A 434 -19.07 1.34 -16.48
N ILE A 435 -18.99 2.47 -17.21
CA ILE A 435 -18.30 3.70 -16.78
C ILE A 435 -18.80 4.13 -15.40
N ALA A 436 -20.11 4.29 -15.22
CA ALA A 436 -20.69 4.69 -13.94
C ALA A 436 -20.29 3.75 -12.77
N SER A 437 -20.21 2.44 -13.00
CA SER A 437 -19.81 1.48 -11.97
C SER A 437 -18.32 1.59 -11.64
N TYR A 438 -17.47 1.74 -12.65
CA TYR A 438 -16.03 1.94 -12.45
C TYR A 438 -15.72 3.27 -11.76
N GLU A 439 -16.43 4.34 -12.09
CA GLU A 439 -16.29 5.65 -11.43
C GLU A 439 -16.55 5.54 -9.92
N GLN A 440 -17.64 4.87 -9.53
CA GLN A 440 -17.94 4.65 -8.12
C GLN A 440 -16.86 3.81 -7.43
N ALA A 441 -16.35 2.78 -8.12
CA ALA A 441 -15.25 1.97 -7.60
C ALA A 441 -13.98 2.80 -7.37
N VAL A 442 -13.60 3.67 -8.33
CA VAL A 442 -12.45 4.58 -8.20
C VAL A 442 -12.66 5.60 -7.08
N ASN A 443 -13.86 6.16 -6.94
CA ASN A 443 -14.18 7.11 -5.88
C ASN A 443 -14.07 6.47 -4.49
N ASN A 444 -14.66 5.29 -4.30
CA ASN A 444 -14.56 4.55 -3.04
C ASN A 444 -13.11 4.17 -2.74
N LEU A 445 -12.35 3.70 -3.74
CA LEU A 445 -10.91 3.46 -3.60
C LEU A 445 -10.13 4.71 -3.18
N GLY A 446 -10.55 5.90 -3.62
CA GLY A 446 -9.96 7.17 -3.19
C GLY A 446 -10.20 7.49 -1.71
N GLN A 447 -11.35 7.10 -1.14
CA GLN A 447 -11.71 7.36 0.26
C GLN A 447 -10.96 6.46 1.22
N ILE A 448 -10.86 5.16 0.90
CA ILE A 448 -10.13 4.18 1.71
C ILE A 448 -8.64 4.14 1.39
N ARG A 449 -8.12 4.99 0.48
CA ARG A 449 -6.77 4.85 -0.06
C ARG A 449 -5.68 4.93 1.01
N GLU A 450 -5.79 5.91 1.92
CA GLU A 450 -4.84 6.09 3.02
C GLU A 450 -4.79 4.86 3.92
N ASP A 451 -5.94 4.22 4.12
CA ASP A 451 -6.06 3.00 4.92
C ASP A 451 -5.57 1.80 4.10
N LEU A 452 -5.99 1.59 2.83
CA LEU A 452 -5.63 0.50 1.90
C LEU A 452 -4.12 0.32 1.69
N VAL A 453 -3.40 1.42 1.56
CA VAL A 453 -1.93 1.45 1.44
C VAL A 453 -1.25 0.84 2.67
N ALA A 454 -1.91 0.94 3.83
CA ALA A 454 -1.51 0.32 5.08
C ALA A 454 -2.12 -1.09 5.28
N PHE A 455 -2.67 -1.79 4.27
CA PHE A 455 -3.17 -3.17 4.43
C PHE A 455 -2.27 -4.25 3.80
N ASN A 456 -1.44 -3.92 2.80
CA ASN A 456 -0.74 -4.95 2.05
C ASN A 456 0.66 -4.52 1.55
N PRO A 457 1.58 -4.15 2.45
CA PRO A 457 2.79 -3.41 2.07
C PRO A 457 3.89 -4.28 1.44
N GLU A 458 3.74 -5.61 1.49
CA GLU A 458 4.60 -6.58 0.80
C GLU A 458 4.02 -6.97 -0.57
N SER A 459 2.73 -6.69 -0.87
CA SER A 459 2.10 -7.14 -2.11
C SER A 459 1.83 -5.98 -3.07
N GLN A 460 2.91 -5.42 -3.65
CA GLN A 460 2.82 -4.66 -4.91
C GLN A 460 2.04 -5.47 -5.98
N TYR A 461 2.07 -6.81 -5.89
CA TYR A 461 1.26 -7.71 -6.69
C TYR A 461 -0.25 -7.55 -6.43
N SER A 462 -0.71 -7.48 -5.17
CA SER A 462 -2.11 -7.23 -4.83
C SER A 462 -2.61 -5.91 -5.37
N PHE A 463 -1.82 -4.83 -5.28
CA PHE A 463 -2.22 -3.55 -5.87
C PHE A 463 -2.42 -3.68 -7.39
N ARG A 464 -1.48 -4.33 -8.08
CA ARG A 464 -1.54 -4.61 -9.52
C ARG A 464 -2.70 -5.51 -9.95
N GLU A 465 -3.14 -6.42 -9.08
CA GLU A 465 -4.22 -7.37 -9.37
C GLU A 465 -5.61 -6.88 -8.91
N SER A 466 -5.70 -6.02 -7.90
CA SER A 466 -6.97 -5.64 -7.28
C SER A 466 -7.30 -4.15 -7.30
N VAL A 467 -6.33 -3.27 -7.56
CA VAL A 467 -6.52 -1.80 -7.51
C VAL A 467 -6.23 -1.17 -8.87
N GLU A 468 -5.01 -1.31 -9.39
CA GLU A 468 -4.60 -0.75 -10.69
C GLU A 468 -5.55 -1.10 -11.85
N PRO A 469 -6.07 -2.34 -11.98
CA PRO A 469 -6.97 -2.69 -13.08
C PRO A 469 -8.27 -1.91 -13.05
N VAL A 470 -8.73 -1.46 -11.86
CA VAL A 470 -9.95 -0.67 -11.72
C VAL A 470 -9.80 0.68 -12.43
N TYR A 471 -8.67 1.37 -12.19
CA TYR A 471 -8.35 2.64 -12.84
C TYR A 471 -8.13 2.46 -14.34
N ARG A 472 -7.30 1.49 -14.74
CA ARG A 472 -6.97 1.27 -16.16
C ARG A 472 -8.19 0.90 -16.99
N GLN A 473 -9.08 0.05 -16.47
CA GLN A 473 -10.29 -0.35 -17.18
C GLN A 473 -11.29 0.80 -17.31
N LEU A 474 -11.37 1.71 -16.32
CA LEU A 474 -12.13 2.95 -16.47
C LEU A 474 -11.57 3.82 -17.59
N VAL A 475 -10.26 4.07 -17.58
CA VAL A 475 -9.57 4.87 -18.60
C VAL A 475 -9.79 4.29 -20.00
N GLU A 476 -9.68 2.97 -20.16
CA GLU A 476 -9.94 2.27 -21.43
C GLU A 476 -11.36 2.52 -21.96
N LEU A 477 -12.38 2.45 -21.08
CA LEU A 477 -13.77 2.71 -21.44
C LEU A 477 -13.98 4.18 -21.84
N LEU A 478 -13.41 5.11 -21.10
CA LEU A 478 -13.50 6.54 -21.38
C LEU A 478 -12.84 6.90 -22.72
N ILE A 479 -11.65 6.37 -22.99
CA ILE A 479 -10.93 6.58 -24.26
C ILE A 479 -11.69 5.95 -25.44
N SER A 480 -12.43 4.86 -25.23
CA SER A 480 -13.25 4.24 -26.28
C SER A 480 -14.43 5.11 -26.72
N GLN A 481 -14.84 6.08 -25.91
CA GLN A 481 -15.87 7.07 -26.21
C GLN A 481 -15.31 8.50 -26.04
N PRO A 482 -14.52 9.02 -26.98
CA PRO A 482 -13.67 10.20 -26.78
C PRO A 482 -14.45 11.53 -26.86
N THR A 483 -15.45 11.72 -25.99
CA THR A 483 -16.02 13.04 -25.69
C THR A 483 -15.01 13.85 -24.87
N GLN A 484 -15.10 15.18 -24.89
CA GLN A 484 -14.18 16.00 -24.09
C GLN A 484 -14.27 15.70 -22.59
N ASP A 485 -15.48 15.49 -22.06
CA ASP A 485 -15.68 15.10 -20.66
C ASP A 485 -14.98 13.78 -20.34
N ASN A 486 -15.11 12.78 -21.22
CA ASN A 486 -14.46 11.48 -21.03
C ASN A 486 -12.94 11.57 -21.14
N LEU A 487 -12.39 12.39 -22.03
CA LEU A 487 -10.94 12.58 -22.15
C LEU A 487 -10.37 13.31 -20.93
N ILE A 488 -11.06 14.32 -20.41
CA ILE A 488 -10.71 14.99 -19.15
C ILE A 488 -10.72 13.98 -18.01
N GLN A 489 -11.77 13.17 -17.92
CA GLN A 489 -11.88 12.17 -16.86
C GLN A 489 -10.86 11.03 -17.00
N ALA A 490 -10.54 10.59 -18.21
CA ALA A 490 -9.50 9.58 -18.45
C ALA A 490 -8.13 10.07 -17.96
N ARG A 491 -7.81 11.34 -18.25
CA ARG A 491 -6.63 12.03 -17.74
C ARG A 491 -6.64 12.09 -16.21
N ASP A 492 -7.70 12.60 -15.61
CA ASP A 492 -7.80 12.75 -14.16
C ASP A 492 -7.75 11.36 -13.43
N THR A 493 -8.27 10.31 -14.08
CA THR A 493 -8.22 8.93 -13.56
C THR A 493 -6.81 8.33 -13.63
N ILE A 494 -6.07 8.51 -14.73
CA ILE A 494 -4.70 7.99 -14.82
C ILE A 494 -3.76 8.70 -13.84
N GLU A 495 -3.96 9.99 -13.59
CA GLU A 495 -3.23 10.71 -12.54
C GLU A 495 -3.57 10.21 -11.15
N SER A 496 -4.85 9.95 -10.90
CA SER A 496 -5.30 9.36 -9.64
C SER A 496 -4.67 7.99 -9.40
N LEU A 497 -4.43 7.20 -10.46
CA LEU A 497 -3.67 5.95 -10.39
C LEU A 497 -2.20 6.19 -10.04
N GLN A 498 -1.53 7.13 -10.70
CA GLN A 498 -0.11 7.43 -10.42
C GLN A 498 0.11 7.88 -8.97
N MET A 499 -0.82 8.66 -8.42
CA MET A 499 -0.82 9.00 -6.99
C MET A 499 -1.00 7.76 -6.12
N ALA A 500 -1.93 6.86 -6.48
CA ALA A 500 -2.15 5.61 -5.74
C ALA A 500 -0.91 4.70 -5.76
N GLU A 501 -0.21 4.62 -6.89
CA GLU A 501 1.05 3.87 -7.03
C GLU A 501 2.16 4.45 -6.14
N LEU A 502 2.32 5.78 -6.13
CA LEU A 502 3.28 6.45 -5.25
C LEU A 502 2.93 6.19 -3.78
N GLU A 503 1.67 6.36 -3.38
CA GLU A 503 1.25 6.09 -2.01
C GLU A 503 1.47 4.64 -1.60
N ASN A 504 1.11 3.69 -2.47
CA ASN A 504 1.34 2.26 -2.26
C ASN A 504 2.83 1.94 -2.10
N TYR A 505 3.71 2.55 -2.91
CA TYR A 505 5.16 2.37 -2.78
C TYR A 505 5.69 2.98 -1.46
N PHE A 506 5.22 4.16 -1.07
CA PHE A 506 5.69 4.87 0.13
C PHE A 506 5.03 4.43 1.43
N ARG A 507 3.97 3.65 1.36
CA ARG A 507 3.26 3.13 2.54
C ARG A 507 2.74 4.25 3.45
N GLN A 508 2.49 5.44 2.87
CA GLN A 508 2.04 6.63 3.59
C GLN A 508 1.13 7.52 2.73
N ALA A 509 0.04 7.99 3.34
CA ALA A 509 -0.79 9.08 2.81
C ALA A 509 0.03 10.35 2.54
N CYS A 510 -0.20 10.97 1.38
CA CYS A 510 0.50 12.18 0.97
C CYS A 510 0.27 13.39 1.89
N LEU A 511 1.17 14.36 1.80
CA LEU A 511 0.97 15.70 2.33
C LEU A 511 -0.31 16.31 1.74
N GLN A 512 -1.09 17.00 2.58
CA GLN A 512 -2.28 17.77 2.19
C GLN A 512 -1.87 19.03 1.41
N ALA A 513 -1.30 18.85 0.22
CA ALA A 513 -1.04 19.94 -0.70
C ALA A 513 -2.31 20.23 -1.49
N THR A 514 -2.73 21.51 -1.54
CA THR A 514 -3.75 21.97 -2.50
C THR A 514 -3.09 22.08 -3.87
N PRO A 515 -3.43 21.20 -4.84
CA PRO A 515 -2.74 21.19 -6.11
C PRO A 515 -3.24 22.30 -7.04
N GLU A 516 -2.36 22.85 -7.88
CA GLU A 516 -2.72 23.77 -8.96
C GLU A 516 -2.71 23.03 -10.30
N LYS A 517 -3.73 23.26 -11.15
CA LYS A 517 -3.79 22.66 -12.50
C LYS A 517 -2.67 23.24 -13.38
N ILE A 518 -1.90 22.38 -14.04
CA ILE A 518 -0.81 22.76 -14.96
C ILE A 518 -1.24 23.76 -16.04
N ASP A 519 -2.47 23.64 -16.56
CA ASP A 519 -2.98 24.57 -17.58
C ASP A 519 -2.98 26.04 -17.11
N ASN A 520 -2.93 26.28 -15.79
CA ASN A 520 -2.83 27.60 -15.17
C ASN A 520 -1.39 27.99 -14.78
N ILE A 521 -0.46 27.04 -14.79
CA ILE A 521 0.93 27.20 -14.34
C ILE A 521 1.75 27.85 -15.48
N ASP A 522 1.79 27.23 -16.66
CA ASP A 522 2.56 27.71 -17.82
C ASP A 522 1.70 27.74 -19.10
N PRO A 523 1.29 28.94 -19.60
CA PRO A 523 0.51 29.03 -20.84
C PRO A 523 1.30 28.64 -22.10
N ALA A 524 2.64 28.54 -22.01
CA ALA A 524 3.52 28.11 -23.10
C ALA A 524 3.95 26.63 -22.98
N ALA A 525 3.35 25.86 -22.05
CA ALA A 525 3.58 24.43 -21.93
C ALA A 525 2.42 23.60 -22.50
N ALA A 526 2.74 22.51 -23.18
CA ALA A 526 1.78 21.47 -23.53
C ALA A 526 2.07 20.20 -22.74
N THR A 527 1.01 19.48 -22.35
CA THR A 527 1.14 18.21 -21.60
C THR A 527 0.78 17.03 -22.48
N ILE A 528 1.59 15.97 -22.40
CA ILE A 528 1.46 14.72 -23.16
C ILE A 528 1.30 13.56 -22.19
N TYR A 529 0.18 12.84 -22.30
CA TYR A 529 -0.16 11.66 -21.48
C TYR A 529 -0.17 10.43 -22.38
N PRO A 530 0.96 9.73 -22.53
CA PRO A 530 0.93 8.41 -23.10
C PRO A 530 0.38 7.42 -22.06
N ILE A 531 -0.72 6.77 -22.40
CA ILE A 531 -1.46 5.81 -21.59
C ILE A 531 -1.35 4.45 -22.27
N VAL A 532 -0.79 3.48 -21.55
CA VAL A 532 -0.62 2.11 -22.03
C VAL A 532 -1.86 1.30 -21.61
N THR A 533 -2.60 0.81 -22.60
CA THR A 533 -3.66 -0.19 -22.37
C THR A 533 -3.20 -1.55 -22.88
N PRO A 534 -3.89 -2.65 -22.54
CA PRO A 534 -3.52 -3.98 -23.02
C PRO A 534 -3.46 -4.11 -24.55
N GLU A 535 -4.25 -3.32 -25.28
CA GLU A 535 -4.40 -3.46 -26.74
C GLU A 535 -3.82 -2.29 -27.55
N LYS A 536 -3.60 -1.12 -26.94
CA LYS A 536 -3.19 0.10 -27.65
C LYS A 536 -2.43 1.09 -26.77
N LEU A 537 -1.63 1.92 -27.43
CA LEU A 537 -1.09 3.15 -26.85
C LEU A 537 -2.02 4.31 -27.18
N ALA A 538 -2.57 4.96 -26.15
CA ALA A 538 -3.36 6.18 -26.29
C ALA A 538 -2.52 7.39 -25.84
N VAL A 539 -2.50 8.46 -26.61
CA VAL A 539 -1.77 9.69 -26.28
C VAL A 539 -2.78 10.82 -26.19
N LEU A 540 -2.97 11.35 -24.97
CA LEU A 540 -3.74 12.56 -24.76
C LEU A 540 -2.81 13.78 -24.77
N THR A 541 -3.18 14.80 -25.54
CA THR A 541 -2.45 16.07 -25.59
C THR A 541 -3.33 17.19 -25.05
N SER A 542 -2.84 17.90 -24.02
CA SER A 542 -3.46 19.09 -23.44
C SER A 542 -2.66 20.33 -23.78
N ILE A 543 -3.33 21.34 -24.34
CA ILE A 543 -2.76 22.67 -24.59
C ILE A 543 -3.64 23.69 -23.87
N PRO A 544 -3.08 24.62 -23.08
CA PRO A 544 -3.86 25.61 -22.34
C PRO A 544 -4.88 26.33 -23.23
N GLY A 545 -6.14 26.35 -22.78
CA GLY A 545 -7.26 26.97 -23.49
C GLY A 545 -7.78 26.21 -24.71
N GLN A 546 -7.32 24.98 -24.97
CA GLN A 546 -7.81 24.13 -26.06
C GLN A 546 -8.45 22.83 -25.54
N SER A 547 -9.25 22.19 -26.39
CA SER A 547 -9.80 20.85 -26.15
C SER A 547 -8.70 19.79 -26.17
N ILE A 548 -8.78 18.80 -25.28
CA ILE A 548 -7.85 17.66 -25.25
C ILE A 548 -7.97 16.89 -26.56
N LYS A 549 -6.82 16.54 -27.15
CA LYS A 549 -6.74 15.69 -28.35
C LYS A 549 -6.33 14.28 -27.96
N LEU A 550 -6.91 13.29 -28.63
CA LEU A 550 -6.57 11.87 -28.49
C LEU A 550 -5.96 11.37 -29.79
N HIS A 551 -4.82 10.69 -29.69
CA HIS A 551 -4.21 9.90 -30.75
C HIS A 551 -3.98 8.47 -30.26
N THR A 552 -4.16 7.48 -31.11
CA THR A 552 -4.00 6.06 -30.72
C THR A 552 -3.09 5.32 -31.68
N GLN A 553 -2.34 4.35 -31.17
CA GLN A 553 -1.55 3.39 -31.94
C GLN A 553 -1.96 1.97 -31.54
N ASP A 554 -2.21 1.12 -32.53
CA ASP A 554 -2.58 -0.28 -32.33
C ASP A 554 -1.33 -1.12 -32.02
N ILE A 555 -0.77 -0.91 -30.82
CA ILE A 555 0.38 -1.60 -30.26
C ILE A 555 0.09 -1.99 -28.80
N ASN A 556 0.26 -3.27 -28.48
CA ASN A 556 -0.03 -3.80 -27.15
C ASN A 556 1.07 -3.46 -26.13
N SER A 557 0.76 -3.62 -24.84
CA SER A 557 1.67 -3.32 -23.72
C SER A 557 3.01 -4.06 -23.81
N ASP A 558 3.00 -5.35 -24.14
CA ASP A 558 4.20 -6.19 -24.16
C ASP A 558 5.18 -5.76 -25.26
N GLU A 559 4.64 -5.38 -26.43
CA GLU A 559 5.45 -4.86 -27.52
C GLU A 559 6.05 -3.49 -27.16
N ILE A 560 5.27 -2.60 -26.54
CA ILE A 560 5.76 -1.30 -26.05
C ILE A 560 6.93 -1.52 -25.07
N GLU A 561 6.75 -2.37 -24.06
CA GLU A 561 7.76 -2.65 -23.05
C GLU A 561 9.05 -3.21 -23.68
N SER A 562 8.91 -4.18 -24.59
CA SER A 562 10.05 -4.74 -25.33
C SER A 562 10.79 -3.69 -26.15
N GLN A 563 10.07 -2.79 -26.84
CA GLN A 563 10.67 -1.73 -27.65
C GLN A 563 11.36 -0.66 -26.79
N ILE A 564 10.81 -0.32 -25.62
CA ILE A 564 11.46 0.58 -24.65
C ILE A 564 12.76 -0.04 -24.15
N LYS A 565 12.72 -1.29 -23.70
CA LYS A 565 13.90 -1.99 -23.20
C LYS A 565 15.00 -2.07 -24.26
N GLU A 566 14.62 -2.34 -25.52
CA GLU A 566 15.54 -2.31 -26.64
C GLU A 566 16.16 -0.91 -26.84
N LEU A 567 15.34 0.14 -26.86
CA LEU A 567 15.81 1.51 -27.08
C LEU A 567 16.71 2.00 -25.94
N VAL A 568 16.34 1.77 -24.68
CA VAL A 568 17.14 2.12 -23.50
C VAL A 568 18.51 1.45 -23.57
N GLY A 569 18.58 0.16 -23.93
CA GLY A 569 19.85 -0.55 -24.13
C GLY A 569 20.72 0.04 -25.26
N GLN A 570 20.12 0.72 -26.23
CA GLN A 570 20.80 1.36 -27.37
C GLN A 570 21.38 2.74 -27.05
N PHE A 571 21.13 3.28 -25.85
CA PHE A 571 21.82 4.48 -25.38
C PHE A 571 23.23 4.21 -24.88
N ASN A 572 23.63 2.94 -24.73
CA ASN A 572 25.03 2.59 -24.52
C ASN A 572 25.89 3.09 -25.72
N PRO A 573 26.99 3.84 -25.50
CA PRO A 573 27.86 4.33 -26.58
C PRO A 573 28.42 3.25 -27.51
N ALA A 574 28.48 1.99 -27.06
CA ALA A 574 28.90 0.85 -27.88
C ALA A 574 27.81 0.36 -28.86
N ALA A 575 26.56 0.81 -28.73
CA ALA A 575 25.46 0.40 -29.57
C ALA A 575 25.41 1.16 -30.92
N SER A 576 24.64 0.65 -31.88
CA SER A 576 24.51 1.26 -33.20
C SER A 576 23.70 2.56 -33.16
N ASN A 577 24.36 3.68 -33.48
CA ASN A 577 23.72 4.99 -33.63
C ASN A 577 22.56 4.98 -34.64
N LYS A 578 22.70 4.24 -35.76
CA LYS A 578 21.64 4.13 -36.79
C LYS A 578 20.41 3.44 -36.23
N ARG A 579 20.58 2.33 -35.51
CA ARG A 579 19.48 1.58 -34.90
C ARG A 579 18.80 2.38 -33.80
N ARG A 580 19.60 3.03 -32.93
CA ARG A 580 19.09 3.92 -31.89
C ARG A 580 18.23 5.03 -32.47
N LYS A 581 18.74 5.77 -33.47
CA LYS A 581 17.98 6.86 -34.12
C LYS A 581 16.68 6.36 -34.75
N ALA A 582 16.70 5.22 -35.43
CA ALA A 582 15.50 4.62 -36.03
C ALA A 582 14.45 4.20 -34.97
N ASN A 583 14.87 3.58 -33.87
CA ASN A 583 13.94 3.19 -32.80
C ASN A 583 13.44 4.42 -32.02
N SER A 584 14.31 5.40 -31.75
CA SER A 584 13.94 6.68 -31.15
C SER A 584 12.89 7.43 -31.99
N GLN A 585 13.02 7.39 -33.32
CA GLN A 585 12.05 7.99 -34.24
C GLN A 585 10.67 7.34 -34.19
N LYS A 586 10.56 6.03 -33.89
CA LYS A 586 9.26 5.39 -33.68
C LYS A 586 8.51 5.98 -32.49
N PHE A 587 9.19 6.13 -31.35
CA PHE A 587 8.57 6.75 -30.18
C PHE A 587 8.26 8.23 -30.42
N TYR A 588 9.11 8.95 -31.16
CA TYR A 588 8.78 10.32 -31.59
C TYR A 588 7.48 10.35 -32.43
N SER A 589 7.33 9.44 -33.40
CA SER A 589 6.15 9.39 -34.27
C SER A 589 4.88 8.98 -33.53
N TRP A 590 5.01 8.19 -32.47
CA TRP A 590 3.86 7.80 -31.64
C TRP A 590 3.45 8.90 -30.66
N LEU A 591 4.41 9.56 -30.02
CA LEU A 591 4.16 10.41 -28.85
C LEU A 591 4.06 11.90 -29.16
N VAL A 592 4.79 12.39 -30.16
CA VAL A 592 4.98 13.84 -30.38
C VAL A 592 4.48 14.28 -31.74
N GLU A 593 4.85 13.57 -32.81
CA GLU A 593 4.53 13.95 -34.19
C GLU A 593 3.05 14.27 -34.43
N PRO A 594 2.06 13.52 -33.88
CA PRO A 594 0.64 13.79 -34.13
C PRO A 594 0.15 15.17 -33.70
N SER A 595 0.81 15.78 -32.69
CA SER A 595 0.42 17.08 -32.12
C SER A 595 1.38 18.23 -32.49
N LEU A 596 2.42 17.97 -33.30
CA LEU A 596 3.46 18.94 -33.61
C LEU A 596 2.93 20.24 -34.22
N LYS A 597 1.94 20.14 -35.12
CA LYS A 597 1.31 21.32 -35.75
C LYS A 597 0.56 22.19 -34.74
N ASP A 598 -0.04 21.57 -33.73
CA ASP A 598 -0.76 22.29 -32.67
C ASP A 598 0.22 23.00 -31.75
N PHE A 599 1.33 22.34 -31.40
CA PHE A 599 2.42 22.94 -30.62
C PHE A 599 2.99 24.18 -31.31
N GLN A 600 3.25 24.10 -32.61
CA GLN A 600 3.72 25.23 -33.41
C GLN A 600 2.70 26.37 -33.48
N THR A 601 1.42 26.05 -33.64
CA THR A 601 0.34 27.05 -33.74
C THR A 601 0.14 27.78 -32.40
N ALA A 602 0.21 27.05 -31.30
CA ALA A 602 0.09 27.58 -29.94
C ALA A 602 1.40 28.19 -29.41
N LYS A 603 2.51 28.11 -30.16
CA LYS A 603 3.85 28.58 -29.75
C LYS A 603 4.31 27.97 -28.43
N ILE A 604 4.15 26.66 -28.33
CA ILE A 604 4.60 25.89 -27.17
C ILE A 604 6.13 25.89 -27.11
N GLU A 605 6.67 26.16 -25.93
CA GLU A 605 8.11 26.18 -25.66
C GLU A 605 8.55 25.00 -24.78
N THR A 606 7.62 24.47 -23.97
CA THR A 606 7.86 23.37 -23.02
C THR A 606 6.90 22.20 -23.28
N LEU A 607 7.42 20.98 -23.34
CA LEU A 607 6.62 19.75 -23.34
C LEU A 607 6.75 19.05 -21.99
N VAL A 608 5.61 18.80 -21.36
CA VAL A 608 5.50 18.13 -20.06
C VAL A 608 4.95 16.73 -20.29
N PHE A 609 5.67 15.71 -19.84
CA PHE A 609 5.24 14.32 -20.00
C PHE A 609 4.76 13.73 -18.68
N VAL A 610 3.59 13.07 -18.75
CA VAL A 610 3.04 12.24 -17.67
C VAL A 610 3.15 10.79 -18.10
N LEU A 611 4.33 10.20 -17.89
CA LEU A 611 4.69 8.90 -18.44
C LEU A 611 4.05 7.74 -17.65
N ASP A 612 3.30 6.88 -18.35
CA ASP A 612 2.66 5.69 -17.79
C ASP A 612 3.53 4.43 -17.90
N SER A 613 3.46 3.54 -16.89
CA SER A 613 4.14 2.24 -16.86
C SER A 613 5.62 2.31 -17.31
N SER A 614 6.06 1.39 -18.17
CA SER A 614 7.44 1.26 -18.65
C SER A 614 7.94 2.49 -19.42
N LEU A 615 7.05 3.36 -19.93
CA LEU A 615 7.44 4.60 -20.61
C LEU A 615 8.14 5.57 -19.68
N ARG A 616 8.03 5.42 -18.36
CA ARG A 616 8.77 6.23 -17.36
C ARG A 616 10.29 6.15 -17.54
N ASN A 617 10.78 5.08 -18.17
CA ASN A 617 12.21 4.89 -18.47
C ASN A 617 12.63 5.44 -19.83
N LEU A 618 11.72 6.01 -20.61
CA LEU A 618 12.00 6.56 -21.93
C LEU A 618 12.72 7.92 -21.78
N PRO A 619 13.94 8.10 -22.32
CA PRO A 619 14.59 9.40 -22.37
C PRO A 619 13.92 10.27 -23.45
N VAL A 620 12.79 10.89 -23.10
CA VAL A 620 11.96 11.69 -24.02
C VAL A 620 12.74 12.83 -24.68
N SER A 621 13.74 13.40 -23.99
CA SER A 621 14.64 14.43 -24.52
C SER A 621 15.44 13.95 -25.75
N ALA A 622 15.71 12.65 -25.85
CA ALA A 622 16.47 12.03 -26.94
C ALA A 622 15.59 11.32 -27.98
N LEU A 623 14.28 11.60 -27.99
CA LEU A 623 13.42 11.25 -29.12
C LEU A 623 13.87 12.01 -30.37
N TYR A 624 14.03 11.31 -31.49
CA TYR A 624 14.68 11.81 -32.69
C TYR A 624 13.67 11.95 -33.82
N ASP A 625 13.51 13.16 -34.37
CA ASP A 625 12.49 13.43 -35.40
C ASP A 625 12.91 12.99 -36.81
N GLY A 626 14.18 12.65 -37.00
CA GLY A 626 14.80 12.37 -38.31
C GLY A 626 16.01 13.27 -38.58
N GLU A 627 16.03 14.46 -37.99
CA GLU A 627 17.05 15.49 -38.13
C GLU A 627 17.68 15.86 -36.77
N GLN A 628 16.85 16.13 -35.76
CA GLN A 628 17.23 16.64 -34.44
C GLN A 628 16.57 15.83 -33.31
N TYR A 629 17.12 15.98 -32.11
CA TYR A 629 16.52 15.47 -30.88
C TYR A 629 15.44 16.42 -30.36
N LEU A 630 14.43 15.89 -29.67
CA LEU A 630 13.29 16.65 -29.16
C LEU A 630 13.71 17.84 -28.29
N ILE A 631 14.75 17.65 -27.45
CA ILE A 631 15.30 18.68 -26.57
C ILE A 631 15.86 19.89 -27.34
N GLU A 632 16.23 19.74 -28.62
CA GLU A 632 16.70 20.84 -29.46
C GLU A 632 15.57 21.81 -29.79
N ASN A 633 14.32 21.33 -29.83
CA ASN A 633 13.15 22.13 -30.18
C ASN A 633 12.34 22.62 -28.97
N TYR A 634 12.25 21.82 -27.90
CA TYR A 634 11.41 22.12 -26.73
C TYR A 634 12.16 21.88 -25.42
N ALA A 635 11.88 22.69 -24.40
CA ALA A 635 12.20 22.32 -23.02
C ALA A 635 11.34 21.14 -22.57
N ILE A 636 11.90 20.26 -21.72
CA ILE A 636 11.25 19.01 -21.34
C ILE A 636 11.16 18.90 -19.82
N ALA A 637 9.98 18.52 -19.32
CA ALA A 637 9.75 18.19 -17.93
C ALA A 637 8.91 16.91 -17.80
N LEU A 638 9.07 16.22 -16.68
CA LEU A 638 8.30 15.05 -16.29
C LEU A 638 7.46 15.37 -15.05
N THR A 639 6.29 14.78 -14.92
CA THR A 639 5.50 14.88 -13.69
C THR A 639 4.68 13.61 -13.46
N PRO A 640 4.50 13.16 -12.20
CA PRO A 640 3.58 12.07 -11.86
C PRO A 640 2.08 12.47 -11.93
N GLY A 641 1.77 13.71 -12.35
CA GLY A 641 0.39 14.18 -12.56
C GLY A 641 0.28 15.71 -12.57
N LEU A 642 -0.95 16.23 -12.67
CA LEU A 642 -1.22 17.68 -12.69
C LEU A 642 -1.12 18.35 -11.33
N GLN A 643 -0.96 17.57 -10.27
CA GLN A 643 -0.97 18.03 -8.90
C GLN A 643 0.44 18.40 -8.45
N LEU A 644 0.88 19.61 -8.81
CA LEU A 644 2.17 20.12 -8.39
C LEU A 644 2.04 20.93 -7.10
N LEU A 645 3.02 20.77 -6.22
CA LEU A 645 3.20 21.67 -5.11
C LEU A 645 3.44 23.10 -5.67
N PRO A 646 2.72 24.12 -5.19
CA PRO A 646 2.85 25.47 -5.71
C PRO A 646 4.28 25.96 -5.52
N SER A 647 4.92 26.34 -6.64
CA SER A 647 6.23 26.98 -6.67
C SER A 647 6.04 28.45 -6.33
N SER A 648 6.80 28.96 -5.37
CA SER A 648 6.94 30.41 -5.28
C SER A 648 7.95 30.82 -6.33
N THR A 649 7.59 31.71 -7.26
CA THR A 649 8.56 32.29 -8.16
C THR A 649 9.74 32.78 -7.31
N LEU A 650 10.96 32.35 -7.65
CA LEU A 650 12.20 32.72 -6.95
C LEU A 650 12.49 34.24 -7.03
N GLU A 651 11.53 35.01 -7.52
CA GLU A 651 11.53 36.46 -7.67
C GLU A 651 11.98 37.13 -6.39
N ASN A 652 13.11 37.82 -6.51
CA ASN A 652 13.75 38.66 -5.49
C ASN A 652 14.40 37.92 -4.31
N LYS A 653 14.58 36.59 -4.36
CA LYS A 653 15.35 35.87 -3.34
C LYS A 653 16.78 35.61 -3.78
N LYS A 654 17.72 35.79 -2.86
CA LYS A 654 19.12 35.42 -3.07
C LYS A 654 19.21 33.89 -3.08
N LEU A 655 19.59 33.29 -4.20
CA LEU A 655 19.71 31.84 -4.32
C LEU A 655 20.91 31.35 -3.50
N GLU A 656 20.62 30.67 -2.40
CA GLU A 656 21.60 29.91 -1.61
C GLU A 656 21.37 28.41 -1.82
N ALA A 657 22.45 27.62 -1.92
CA ALA A 657 22.37 26.17 -2.02
C ALA A 657 23.00 25.46 -0.83
N VAL A 658 22.40 24.36 -0.38
CA VAL A 658 23.11 23.36 0.43
C VAL A 658 23.67 22.33 -0.54
N VAL A 659 25.00 22.23 -0.61
CA VAL A 659 25.72 21.37 -1.55
C VAL A 659 26.45 20.32 -0.75
N ALA A 660 26.13 19.06 -0.97
CA ALA A 660 26.77 17.95 -0.29
C ALA A 660 27.30 16.93 -1.29
N GLY A 661 28.50 16.39 -1.05
CA GLY A 661 29.05 15.37 -1.94
C GLY A 661 30.10 14.46 -1.33
N LEU A 662 30.22 13.26 -1.92
CA LEU A 662 31.26 12.27 -1.62
C LEU A 662 32.13 12.07 -2.85
N SER A 663 33.40 12.49 -2.75
CA SER A 663 34.39 12.33 -3.81
C SER A 663 35.32 11.15 -3.57
N GLU A 664 35.56 10.80 -2.31
CA GLU A 664 36.45 9.70 -1.92
C GLU A 664 35.75 8.34 -1.91
N ALA A 665 36.53 7.26 -2.07
CA ALA A 665 36.02 5.90 -1.92
C ALA A 665 35.63 5.64 -0.47
N ASN A 666 34.41 5.19 -0.23
CA ASN A 666 33.87 5.00 1.11
C ASN A 666 32.82 3.88 1.15
N GLN A 667 32.69 3.18 2.28
CA GLN A 667 31.68 2.14 2.53
C GLN A 667 31.54 1.07 1.41
N GLY A 668 32.64 0.76 0.72
CA GLY A 668 32.66 -0.22 -0.39
C GLY A 668 32.30 0.34 -1.77
N PHE A 669 32.02 1.64 -1.88
CA PHE A 669 31.81 2.34 -3.15
C PHE A 669 33.12 2.97 -3.66
N VAL A 670 33.23 3.04 -4.99
CA VAL A 670 34.39 3.63 -5.67
C VAL A 670 34.39 5.15 -5.56
N ALA A 671 35.59 5.77 -5.63
CA ALA A 671 35.73 7.21 -5.63
C ALA A 671 35.06 7.86 -6.86
N LEU A 672 34.49 9.04 -6.67
CA LEU A 672 33.88 9.90 -7.69
C LEU A 672 34.66 11.23 -7.74
N PRO A 673 35.87 11.25 -8.32
CA PRO A 673 36.73 12.44 -8.29
C PRO A 673 36.09 13.67 -8.96
N GLY A 674 35.18 13.48 -9.92
CA GLY A 674 34.41 14.54 -10.56
C GLY A 674 33.50 15.30 -9.60
N VAL A 675 33.01 14.67 -8.53
CA VAL A 675 32.21 15.33 -7.48
C VAL A 675 32.97 16.50 -6.86
N LYS A 676 34.29 16.39 -6.69
CA LYS A 676 35.09 17.49 -6.15
C LYS A 676 35.08 18.71 -7.08
N THR A 677 35.17 18.47 -8.38
CA THR A 677 35.07 19.53 -9.40
C THR A 677 33.67 20.11 -9.42
N GLU A 678 32.65 19.26 -9.43
CA GLU A 678 31.23 19.63 -9.43
C GLU A 678 30.88 20.56 -8.26
N VAL A 679 31.20 20.18 -7.02
CA VAL A 679 30.87 21.04 -5.85
C VAL A 679 31.64 22.36 -5.85
N GLN A 680 32.86 22.38 -6.38
CA GLN A 680 33.67 23.60 -6.51
C GLN A 680 33.10 24.55 -7.56
N GLU A 681 32.65 24.01 -8.69
CA GLU A 681 32.01 24.78 -9.76
C GLU A 681 30.66 25.36 -9.30
N ILE A 682 29.87 24.61 -8.54
CA ILE A 682 28.63 25.13 -7.92
C ILE A 682 28.94 26.33 -7.02
N ALA A 683 29.91 26.17 -6.11
CA ALA A 683 30.29 27.23 -5.17
C ALA A 683 30.90 28.47 -5.84
N ALA A 684 31.39 28.35 -7.08
CA ALA A 684 31.88 29.47 -7.88
C ALA A 684 30.75 30.26 -8.56
N ASN A 685 29.61 29.62 -8.83
CA ASN A 685 28.49 30.23 -9.55
C ASN A 685 27.42 30.82 -8.61
N ILE A 686 27.20 30.20 -7.44
CA ILE A 686 26.18 30.65 -6.46
C ILE A 686 26.67 30.52 -5.01
N ASP A 687 26.04 31.25 -4.09
CA ASP A 687 26.31 31.11 -2.66
C ASP A 687 25.91 29.71 -2.18
N SER A 688 26.82 29.02 -1.49
CA SER A 688 26.56 27.65 -1.05
C SER A 688 27.14 27.32 0.33
N LYS A 689 26.46 26.42 1.04
CA LYS A 689 26.97 25.70 2.20
C LYS A 689 27.47 24.33 1.75
N LEU A 690 28.79 24.17 1.72
CA LEU A 690 29.44 22.94 1.26
C LEU A 690 29.64 21.93 2.40
N LEU A 691 29.22 20.69 2.15
CA LEU A 691 29.51 19.50 2.95
C LEU A 691 30.22 18.49 2.04
N LEU A 692 31.54 18.36 2.14
CA LEU A 692 32.32 17.46 1.30
C LEU A 692 32.96 16.35 2.13
N ASP A 693 32.89 15.12 1.64
CA ASP A 693 33.51 13.93 2.24
C ASP A 693 33.17 13.81 3.73
N GLN A 694 34.15 13.88 4.64
CA GLN A 694 33.96 13.72 6.09
C GLN A 694 32.93 14.68 6.70
N GLU A 695 32.67 15.81 6.03
CA GLU A 695 31.70 16.81 6.48
C GLU A 695 30.26 16.46 6.03
N PHE A 696 30.10 15.56 5.06
CA PHE A 696 28.82 15.11 4.55
C PHE A 696 28.28 13.89 5.32
N THR A 697 27.92 14.12 6.58
CA THR A 697 27.24 13.12 7.45
C THR A 697 25.73 13.34 7.51
N ASN A 698 24.95 12.30 7.83
CA ASN A 698 23.49 12.39 7.99
C ASN A 698 23.06 13.53 8.94
N ASP A 699 23.66 13.58 10.13
CA ASP A 699 23.33 14.58 11.16
C ASP A 699 23.68 16.00 10.71
N ARG A 700 24.85 16.18 10.09
CA ARG A 700 25.31 17.50 9.66
C ARG A 700 24.52 18.04 8.49
N LEU A 701 24.12 17.19 7.55
CA LEU A 701 23.18 17.56 6.48
C LEU A 701 21.87 18.06 7.09
N ARG A 702 21.28 17.30 8.02
CA ARG A 702 20.03 17.67 8.70
C ARG A 702 20.15 18.98 9.48
N GLN A 703 21.26 19.19 10.19
CA GLN A 703 21.52 20.43 10.92
C GLN A 703 21.70 21.63 9.97
N THR A 704 22.43 21.45 8.87
CA THR A 704 22.65 22.49 7.86
C THR A 704 21.33 22.89 7.20
N LEU A 705 20.51 21.90 6.81
CA LEU A 705 19.17 22.14 6.26
C LEU A 705 18.23 22.81 7.28
N LYS A 706 18.40 22.62 8.59
CA LYS A 706 17.61 23.35 9.60
C LYS A 706 18.12 24.77 9.84
N ALA A 707 19.42 25.00 9.69
CA ALA A 707 20.06 26.28 9.96
C ALA A 707 19.92 27.28 8.80
N THR A 708 19.86 26.81 7.55
CA THR A 708 19.85 27.68 6.36
C THR A 708 18.42 28.03 5.95
N THR A 709 17.89 29.17 6.43
CA THR A 709 16.50 29.57 6.14
C THR A 709 16.27 29.97 4.68
N GLU A 710 17.30 30.50 4.01
CA GLU A 710 17.25 31.09 2.65
C GLU A 710 17.76 30.17 1.53
N ALA A 711 17.95 28.87 1.77
CA ALA A 711 18.42 27.94 0.73
C ALA A 711 17.26 27.17 0.06
N PRO A 712 16.80 27.61 -1.12
CA PRO A 712 15.81 26.86 -1.92
C PRO A 712 16.41 25.69 -2.70
N ILE A 713 17.74 25.57 -2.79
CA ILE A 713 18.41 24.51 -3.57
C ILE A 713 19.11 23.53 -2.62
N LEU A 714 18.85 22.23 -2.82
CA LEU A 714 19.63 21.14 -2.23
C LEU A 714 20.29 20.35 -3.34
N HIS A 715 21.60 20.15 -3.26
CA HIS A 715 22.37 19.38 -4.24
C HIS A 715 23.13 18.27 -3.54
N LEU A 716 22.94 17.04 -4.02
CA LEU A 716 23.56 15.82 -3.50
C LEU A 716 24.34 15.14 -4.63
N ALA A 717 25.67 15.15 -4.53
CA ALA A 717 26.60 14.53 -5.49
C ALA A 717 27.31 13.34 -4.84
N THR A 718 26.75 12.15 -4.98
CA THR A 718 27.20 10.94 -4.26
C THR A 718 26.73 9.67 -4.96
N HIS A 719 27.05 8.50 -4.43
CA HIS A 719 26.37 7.28 -4.83
C HIS A 719 24.93 7.28 -4.34
N GLY A 720 24.05 6.78 -5.18
CA GLY A 720 22.65 6.57 -4.88
C GLY A 720 22.16 5.39 -5.69
N GLN A 721 21.16 4.70 -5.17
CA GLN A 721 20.54 3.58 -5.86
C GLN A 721 19.04 3.65 -5.64
N PHE A 722 18.30 3.41 -6.71
CA PHE A 722 16.87 3.20 -6.66
C PHE A 722 16.54 1.73 -6.94
N SER A 723 15.63 1.17 -6.14
CA SER A 723 15.13 -0.19 -6.28
C SER A 723 13.61 -0.23 -6.13
N SER A 724 12.96 -1.21 -6.75
CA SER A 724 11.54 -1.49 -6.49
C SER A 724 11.26 -1.98 -5.08
N LYS A 725 12.30 -2.28 -4.31
CA LYS A 725 12.23 -2.49 -2.87
C LYS A 725 12.70 -1.22 -2.16
N ALA A 726 11.84 -0.66 -1.31
CA ALA A 726 12.13 0.56 -0.57
C ALA A 726 13.40 0.42 0.29
N GLU A 727 13.67 -0.77 0.83
CA GLU A 727 14.80 -1.06 1.72
C GLU A 727 16.16 -1.12 0.99
N GLU A 728 16.15 -1.28 -0.34
CA GLU A 728 17.35 -1.26 -1.19
C GLU A 728 17.59 0.13 -1.82
N THR A 729 16.69 1.09 -1.59
CA THR A 729 16.80 2.46 -2.11
C THR A 729 17.54 3.33 -1.10
N PHE A 730 18.62 4.01 -1.52
CA PHE A 730 19.43 4.84 -0.62
C PHE A 730 20.21 5.96 -1.34
N ILE A 731 20.63 6.94 -0.55
CA ILE A 731 21.67 7.93 -0.87
C ILE A 731 22.84 7.73 0.09
N LEU A 732 24.08 7.70 -0.40
CA LEU A 732 25.26 7.45 0.44
C LEU A 732 25.77 8.74 1.08
N THR A 733 26.03 8.71 2.39
CA THR A 733 26.73 9.76 3.12
C THR A 733 28.06 9.23 3.67
N TRP A 734 28.83 10.06 4.35
CA TRP A 734 30.14 9.66 4.85
C TRP A 734 30.04 8.57 5.92
N ASP A 735 29.11 8.75 6.86
CA ASP A 735 28.97 7.91 8.05
C ASP A 735 27.99 6.75 7.87
N ASP A 736 27.00 6.88 7.00
CA ASP A 736 26.00 5.84 6.76
C ASP A 736 25.33 5.99 5.38
N ARG A 737 24.12 5.46 5.24
CA ARG A 737 23.19 5.67 4.14
C ARG A 737 21.99 6.48 4.64
N ILE A 738 21.35 7.21 3.73
CA ILE A 738 20.02 7.79 3.92
C ILE A 738 19.05 6.88 3.17
N ASP A 739 18.21 6.16 3.90
CA ASP A 739 17.13 5.39 3.29
C ASP A 739 15.98 6.29 2.83
N ILE A 740 14.96 5.69 2.21
CA ILE A 740 13.89 6.48 1.63
C ILE A 740 12.98 7.20 2.63
N ASN A 741 12.75 6.59 3.80
CA ASN A 741 11.96 7.21 4.86
C ASN A 741 12.76 8.34 5.52
N GLU A 742 14.07 8.15 5.68
CA GLU A 742 14.97 9.18 6.20
C GLU A 742 15.08 10.38 5.27
N LEU A 743 15.16 10.15 3.95
CA LEU A 743 15.14 11.21 2.94
C LEU A 743 13.82 11.98 2.99
N GLU A 744 12.69 11.29 3.07
CA GLU A 744 11.37 11.93 3.22
C GLU A 744 11.34 12.84 4.46
N GLN A 745 11.75 12.32 5.63
CA GLN A 745 11.80 13.10 6.86
C GLN A 745 12.75 14.29 6.75
N LEU A 746 13.87 14.14 6.04
CA LEU A 746 14.83 15.21 5.84
C LEU A 746 14.22 16.38 5.05
N LEU A 747 13.45 16.07 4.02
CA LEU A 747 12.81 17.07 3.14
C LEU A 747 11.57 17.70 3.82
N LYS A 748 10.74 16.90 4.51
CA LYS A 748 9.53 17.36 5.23
C LYS A 748 9.82 18.38 6.34
N VAL A 749 10.98 18.29 6.99
CA VAL A 749 11.40 19.20 8.08
C VAL A 749 11.27 20.68 7.68
N ARG A 750 11.51 21.01 6.41
CA ARG A 750 11.43 22.40 5.93
C ARG A 750 10.00 22.84 5.66
N GLU A 751 9.13 21.95 5.21
CA GLU A 751 7.72 22.24 4.95
C GLU A 751 6.92 22.44 6.24
N GLU A 752 7.16 21.62 7.26
CA GLU A 752 6.45 21.68 8.55
C GLU A 752 6.91 22.85 9.44
N THR A 753 8.01 23.52 9.08
CA THR A 753 8.58 24.64 9.85
C THR A 753 8.23 25.97 9.17
N PRO A 754 7.29 26.79 9.69
CA PRO A 754 6.78 27.99 9.00
C PRO A 754 7.80 29.07 8.64
N LYS A 755 9.04 28.96 9.13
CA LYS A 755 10.13 29.92 8.89
C LYS A 755 11.16 29.45 7.84
N LEU A 756 11.07 28.19 7.38
CA LEU A 756 12.01 27.64 6.40
C LEU A 756 11.40 27.74 5.01
N ILE A 757 12.21 28.17 4.03
CA ILE A 757 11.79 28.16 2.62
C ILE A 757 11.77 26.69 2.14
N PRO A 758 10.69 26.23 1.46
CA PRO A 758 10.65 24.91 0.84
C PRO A 758 11.81 24.69 -0.14
N ILE A 759 12.13 23.42 -0.41
CA ILE A 759 13.14 23.09 -1.42
C ILE A 759 12.51 23.30 -2.79
N GLU A 760 12.93 24.34 -3.51
CA GLU A 760 12.45 24.64 -4.86
C GLU A 760 13.11 23.76 -5.92
N LEU A 761 14.37 23.35 -5.68
CA LEU A 761 15.11 22.46 -6.57
C LEU A 761 15.99 21.51 -5.76
N LEU A 762 15.70 20.21 -5.86
CA LEU A 762 16.61 19.14 -5.47
C LEU A 762 17.40 18.68 -6.69
N VAL A 763 18.72 18.58 -6.58
CA VAL A 763 19.58 18.00 -7.63
C VAL A 763 20.22 16.74 -7.08
N LEU A 764 19.84 15.59 -7.65
CA LEU A 764 20.36 14.28 -7.32
C LEU A 764 21.38 13.85 -8.37
N SER A 765 22.62 14.30 -8.20
CA SER A 765 23.77 13.95 -9.04
C SER A 765 24.34 12.58 -8.61
N ALA A 766 23.47 11.58 -8.65
CA ALA A 766 23.76 10.21 -8.30
C ALA A 766 23.19 9.26 -9.36
N CYS A 767 23.63 8.00 -9.37
CA CYS A 767 23.20 7.00 -10.34
C CYS A 767 21.70 6.65 -10.19
N GLN A 768 20.97 6.59 -11.31
CA GLN A 768 19.62 6.01 -11.40
C GLN A 768 18.57 6.66 -10.49
N THR A 769 18.70 7.96 -10.19
CA THR A 769 17.85 8.66 -9.21
C THR A 769 16.46 9.03 -9.71
N ALA A 770 16.24 9.01 -11.03
CA ALA A 770 14.94 9.19 -11.68
C ALA A 770 14.49 7.95 -12.46
N GLN A 771 15.26 6.84 -12.40
CA GLN A 771 14.84 5.58 -12.99
C GLN A 771 13.59 5.07 -12.27
N GLY A 772 12.57 4.67 -13.02
CA GLY A 772 11.36 4.08 -12.46
C GLY A 772 11.16 2.64 -12.95
N ASP A 773 10.16 1.99 -12.42
CA ASP A 773 9.58 0.79 -13.03
C ASP A 773 8.07 0.76 -12.78
N ASP A 774 7.40 -0.33 -13.14
CA ASP A 774 5.97 -0.51 -12.88
C ASP A 774 5.65 -0.57 -11.37
N LYS A 775 6.66 -0.61 -10.50
CA LYS A 775 6.50 -0.74 -9.05
C LYS A 775 6.74 0.59 -8.33
N ALA A 776 7.43 1.53 -8.97
CA ALA A 776 7.80 2.79 -8.34
C ALA A 776 7.94 3.93 -9.37
N ALA A 777 6.99 4.87 -9.34
CA ALA A 777 6.93 5.96 -10.30
C ALA A 777 8.08 6.97 -10.12
N LEU A 778 8.85 7.21 -11.19
CA LEU A 778 9.85 8.29 -11.32
C LEU A 778 11.02 8.28 -10.30
N GLY A 779 11.36 7.13 -9.72
CA GLY A 779 12.57 7.01 -8.91
C GLY A 779 12.55 7.81 -7.61
N ILE A 780 13.74 8.08 -7.06
CA ILE A 780 13.98 9.01 -5.93
C ILE A 780 13.46 10.41 -6.23
N ALA A 781 13.46 10.83 -7.50
CA ALA A 781 12.96 12.13 -7.92
C ALA A 781 11.46 12.32 -7.66
N GLY A 782 10.61 11.31 -7.90
CA GLY A 782 9.19 11.36 -7.54
C GLY A 782 8.95 11.48 -6.02
N ILE A 783 9.87 10.92 -5.24
CA ILE A 783 9.80 10.88 -3.76
C ILE A 783 10.13 12.23 -3.17
N ALA A 784 11.19 12.85 -3.70
CA ALA A 784 11.56 14.18 -3.31
C ALA A 784 10.41 15.17 -3.52
N LEU A 785 9.67 15.03 -4.62
CA LEU A 785 8.46 15.83 -4.87
C LEU A 785 7.40 15.60 -3.81
N LYS A 786 7.08 14.34 -3.54
CA LYS A 786 6.13 13.99 -2.48
C LYS A 786 6.58 14.48 -1.10
N SER A 787 7.88 14.57 -0.85
CA SER A 787 8.46 14.93 0.44
C SER A 787 8.66 16.44 0.62
N GLY A 788 8.11 17.25 -0.27
CA GLY A 788 8.08 18.71 -0.16
C GLY A 788 8.98 19.46 -1.14
N ALA A 789 9.84 18.78 -1.91
CA ALA A 789 10.58 19.42 -2.99
C ALA A 789 9.62 19.84 -4.12
N ARG A 790 9.77 21.04 -4.68
CA ARG A 790 8.92 21.49 -5.80
C ARG A 790 9.37 20.90 -7.14
N SER A 791 10.66 20.66 -7.28
CA SER A 791 11.29 20.15 -8.50
C SER A 791 12.51 19.30 -8.14
N THR A 792 12.76 18.26 -8.94
CA THR A 792 13.95 17.41 -8.79
C THR A 792 14.62 17.18 -10.14
N ILE A 793 15.93 17.42 -10.23
CA ILE A 793 16.77 16.91 -11.33
C ILE A 793 17.36 15.58 -10.88
N GLY A 794 17.14 14.53 -11.67
CA GLY A 794 17.69 13.19 -11.43
C GLY A 794 18.07 12.47 -12.72
N THR A 795 18.58 11.25 -12.60
CA THR A 795 19.15 10.47 -13.73
C THR A 795 18.37 9.18 -14.02
N LEU A 796 18.09 8.90 -15.29
CA LEU A 796 17.42 7.66 -15.74
C LEU A 796 18.34 6.43 -15.73
N TRP A 797 19.67 6.61 -15.82
CA TRP A 797 20.67 5.55 -15.76
C TRP A 797 21.96 6.04 -15.09
N SER A 798 22.91 5.13 -14.86
CA SER A 798 24.22 5.47 -14.31
C SER A 798 25.01 6.36 -15.29
N VAL A 799 25.41 7.54 -14.81
CA VAL A 799 26.10 8.57 -15.58
C VAL A 799 27.61 8.52 -15.40
N ALA A 800 28.36 9.00 -16.38
CA ALA A 800 29.81 9.13 -16.26
C ALA A 800 30.17 10.38 -15.43
N ASP A 801 31.13 10.22 -14.53
CA ASP A 801 31.56 11.23 -13.54
C ASP A 801 31.97 12.56 -14.21
N GLU A 802 32.86 12.51 -15.21
CA GLU A 802 33.35 13.70 -15.93
C GLU A 802 32.25 14.47 -16.67
N SER A 803 31.35 13.77 -17.38
CA SER A 803 30.26 14.42 -18.10
C SER A 803 29.23 15.03 -17.15
N THR A 804 29.07 14.44 -15.97
CA THR A 804 28.14 14.91 -14.94
C THR A 804 28.60 16.23 -14.36
N ALA A 805 29.87 16.31 -13.94
CA ALA A 805 30.46 17.57 -13.46
C ALA A 805 30.28 18.69 -14.49
N LEU A 806 30.57 18.42 -15.77
CA LEU A 806 30.39 19.40 -16.84
C LEU A 806 28.93 19.85 -17.00
N LEU A 807 27.97 18.93 -17.05
CA LEU A 807 26.55 19.26 -17.20
C LEU A 807 26.04 20.08 -16.00
N ILE A 808 26.44 19.71 -14.79
CA ILE A 808 26.01 20.40 -13.56
C ILE A 808 26.60 21.80 -13.48
N ASP A 809 27.87 21.99 -13.83
CA ASP A 809 28.43 23.34 -13.97
C ASP A 809 27.63 24.19 -14.97
N ARG A 810 27.20 23.61 -16.11
CA ARG A 810 26.33 24.34 -17.04
C ARG A 810 24.98 24.67 -16.44
N VAL A 811 24.34 23.75 -15.73
CA VAL A 811 23.08 24.02 -15.02
C VAL A 811 23.25 25.20 -14.06
N TYR A 812 24.29 25.21 -13.22
CA TYR A 812 24.49 26.29 -12.25
C TYR A 812 24.96 27.61 -12.86
N LYS A 813 25.68 27.59 -13.98
CA LYS A 813 25.94 28.80 -14.79
C LYS A 813 24.65 29.41 -15.31
N GLN A 814 23.75 28.59 -15.85
CA GLN A 814 22.45 29.06 -16.32
C GLN A 814 21.60 29.60 -15.15
N ILE A 815 21.62 28.95 -13.98
CA ILE A 815 20.98 29.47 -12.75
C ILE A 815 21.57 30.83 -12.34
N ALA A 816 22.90 30.99 -12.37
CA ALA A 816 23.57 32.24 -11.99
C ALA A 816 23.32 33.39 -12.99
N LEU A 817 23.12 33.07 -14.27
CA LEU A 817 22.79 34.04 -15.32
C LEU A 817 21.34 34.55 -15.24
N ALA A 818 20.43 33.80 -14.61
CA ALA A 818 19.05 34.22 -14.39
C ALA A 818 18.98 35.39 -13.39
N LYS A 819 19.14 36.63 -13.89
CA LYS A 819 19.09 37.83 -13.05
C LYS A 819 17.66 38.20 -12.64
N PRO A 820 17.44 38.74 -11.43
CA PRO A 820 16.10 39.09 -10.93
C PRO A 820 15.32 40.15 -11.73
N ASN A 821 15.93 40.85 -12.68
CA ASN A 821 15.35 42.05 -13.33
C ASN A 821 15.63 42.19 -14.84
N GLU A 822 16.13 41.16 -15.54
CA GLU A 822 16.31 41.21 -17.00
C GLU A 822 15.20 40.40 -17.69
N VAL A 823 14.26 41.11 -18.32
CA VAL A 823 13.15 40.56 -19.10
C VAL A 823 13.68 40.02 -20.43
N ILE A 824 14.27 38.83 -20.44
CA ILE A 824 14.34 37.94 -21.62
C ILE A 824 14.28 36.47 -21.14
N ALA A 825 13.17 35.80 -21.49
CA ALA A 825 12.82 34.37 -21.35
C ALA A 825 12.46 33.88 -19.92
N PRO A 826 11.37 33.09 -19.77
CA PRO A 826 10.73 32.80 -18.48
C PRO A 826 11.66 32.01 -17.55
N GLN A 827 11.44 32.18 -16.25
CA GLN A 827 12.21 31.66 -15.11
C GLN A 827 12.26 30.11 -15.00
N ASN A 828 12.07 29.39 -16.10
CA ASN A 828 11.70 27.99 -16.22
C ASN A 828 12.91 27.04 -16.05
N LYS A 829 12.89 26.26 -14.96
CA LYS A 829 13.86 25.19 -14.63
C LYS A 829 14.09 24.21 -15.78
N ALA A 830 13.09 23.92 -16.62
CA ALA A 830 13.26 23.04 -17.79
C ALA A 830 14.12 23.69 -18.89
N GLN A 831 14.06 25.02 -19.07
CA GLN A 831 14.95 25.71 -20.01
C GLN A 831 16.40 25.73 -19.51
N ILE A 832 16.62 25.87 -18.20
CA ILE A 832 17.95 25.78 -17.58
C ILE A 832 18.60 24.42 -17.89
N LEU A 833 17.87 23.32 -17.64
CA LEU A 833 18.37 21.98 -17.94
C LEU A 833 18.57 21.77 -19.45
N ARG A 834 17.62 22.22 -20.27
CA ARG A 834 17.72 22.14 -21.74
C ARG A 834 19.00 22.82 -22.22
N GLN A 835 19.29 24.04 -21.79
CA GLN A 835 20.46 24.77 -22.26
C GLN A 835 21.77 24.05 -21.90
N ALA A 836 21.86 23.47 -20.69
CA ALA A 836 22.98 22.63 -20.31
C ALA A 836 23.11 21.38 -21.22
N GLN A 837 22.00 20.71 -21.54
CA GLN A 837 21.99 19.56 -22.44
C GLN A 837 22.41 19.94 -23.87
N LEU A 838 21.97 21.09 -24.39
CA LEU A 838 22.36 21.59 -25.72
C LEU A 838 23.86 21.87 -25.81
N GLU A 839 24.46 22.42 -24.74
CA GLU A 839 25.91 22.62 -24.69
C GLU A 839 26.67 21.30 -24.72
N LEU A 840 26.16 20.24 -24.08
CA LEU A 840 26.76 18.90 -24.20
C LEU A 840 26.55 18.29 -25.58
N ILE A 841 25.39 18.48 -26.23
CA ILE A 841 25.13 18.05 -27.61
C ILE A 841 26.16 18.68 -28.57
N GLN A 842 26.56 19.92 -28.32
CA GLN A 842 27.56 20.64 -29.12
C GLN A 842 29.02 20.29 -28.75
N SER A 843 29.24 19.57 -27.65
CA SER A 843 30.58 19.14 -27.22
C SER A 843 31.15 18.04 -28.11
N GLU A 844 32.43 18.14 -28.48
CA GLU A 844 33.11 17.09 -29.24
C GLU A 844 33.19 15.76 -28.47
N GLN A 845 33.36 15.82 -27.15
CA GLN A 845 33.56 14.65 -26.29
C GLN A 845 32.24 14.04 -25.80
N PHE A 846 31.22 14.88 -25.56
CA PHE A 846 30.00 14.49 -24.84
C PHE A 846 28.70 14.64 -25.66
N ASN A 847 28.78 14.78 -26.99
CA ASN A 847 27.60 14.90 -27.87
C ASN A 847 26.65 13.69 -27.84
N HIS A 848 27.14 12.51 -27.45
CA HIS A 848 26.32 11.31 -27.45
C HIS A 848 25.23 11.37 -26.36
N PRO A 849 23.95 11.09 -26.68
CA PRO A 849 22.83 11.09 -25.74
C PRO A 849 23.04 10.35 -24.42
N TYR A 850 23.93 9.37 -24.37
CA TYR A 850 24.36 8.71 -23.13
C TYR A 850 24.74 9.69 -22.01
N TYR A 851 25.36 10.82 -22.36
CA TYR A 851 25.92 11.79 -21.41
C TYR A 851 24.93 12.86 -20.94
N TRP A 852 23.94 13.23 -21.76
CA TRP A 852 23.04 14.36 -21.47
C TRP A 852 21.57 13.98 -21.34
N ALA A 853 21.12 12.90 -22.00
CA ALA A 853 19.73 12.44 -21.94
C ALA A 853 19.28 11.75 -20.64
N PRO A 854 20.16 11.24 -19.75
CA PRO A 854 19.66 10.66 -18.49
C PRO A 854 19.11 11.71 -17.55
N PHE A 855 19.59 12.96 -17.63
CA PHE A 855 19.14 14.03 -16.75
C PHE A 855 17.74 14.47 -17.14
N VAL A 856 16.81 14.31 -16.19
CA VAL A 856 15.41 14.68 -16.34
C VAL A 856 15.02 15.62 -15.20
N LEU A 857 14.19 16.61 -15.53
CA LEU A 857 13.54 17.47 -14.54
C LEU A 857 12.16 16.88 -14.23
N VAL A 858 11.91 16.61 -12.95
CA VAL A 858 10.65 16.06 -12.46
C VAL A 858 9.98 17.09 -11.55
N GLY A 859 8.67 17.32 -11.72
CA GLY A 859 7.87 18.21 -10.87
C GLY A 859 7.59 19.56 -11.51
N ASN A 860 7.54 20.62 -10.71
CA ASN A 860 7.24 21.96 -11.20
C ASN A 860 8.41 22.47 -12.05
N TRP A 861 8.18 22.76 -13.33
CA TRP A 861 9.24 23.19 -14.24
C TRP A 861 9.38 24.70 -14.33
N ILE A 862 8.49 25.48 -13.71
CA ILE A 862 8.65 26.93 -13.62
C ILE A 862 9.71 27.28 -12.59
#